data_AF-A0A954RHW6-F1
#
_entry.id   AF-A0A954RHW6-F1
#
_cell.length_a   1.000
_cell.length_b   1.000
_cell.length_c   1.000
_cell.angle_alpha   90.00
_cell.angle_beta   90.00
_cell.angle_gamma   90.00
#
_symmetry.space_group_name_H-M   'P 1'
#
loop_
_entity.id
_entity.type
_entity.pdbx_description
1 polymer ?
#
loop_
_entity_poly.entity_id
_entity_poly.type
_entity_poly.pdbx_seq_one_letter_code
_entity_poly.pdbx_strand_id
1 'polypeptide(L)'
;TIREDLRLVMMSATLDTTRLAEHMAPCEMIHSEGRMFPVDVHYDSQAESRRDLRALPERIVRRVPVALRDTTGHVLVFLPGVGEIIRAREALADLAQREQLELLPLYGDLSPAEQDRVLSDGERRKLILSTNVAETSLTIPGVTAVIDSGLARQLNVHPATGLPRLDLVPISRASADQRAGRAGRTAAGRCWRLWDQASHSARAENETAEILRADLSGVVLQMLSLNERDLDDIPWLDRPPADAIDNALTLLRRLGAIDNDRRVTQIGHRLARLPAHPRLARLLLAGADLSVLREATLAAALLSERDPFRAGRWSGGQRDRMTTRVTASSQSDLVDRVTCMQLFHNSRITEHEGLTWEPAAARQVLRAAEQFYRLCESSRDERAEDPEQALRQALLAAYPDRLAKLRSGSRDRARMIGGRGVCLDESSRVRNEPLFLCLELSDGTGDARVRIASAIEAAWLDSSLCSERDELFFNPTRHQVEARRRTYCEDLLLEETPIAAPNDFRTSQLLAEHAASNLLRVLPADDSPAGRFRARVGWLATALPDLELPTLDDDWIRNHLDKLCVGSRSLDELRNAAWLDLFQGAVGYERLRDIERLAPGSITLPKGRQVPLQYELGKPPILAARIQEFFGLQETPRIADGRITVLLHLLGPNFRPQQVTSDLASFWQNTYPQVRKELRRRYPKHAWPEKPE
;
A
#
# COMPACT_ATOMS: atom_id res chain seq x y z
N THR A 1 43.99 -8.22 6.14
CA THR A 1 43.38 -9.43 6.76
C THR A 1 43.84 -9.52 8.20
N ILE A 2 42.91 -9.66 9.17
CA ILE A 2 43.22 -9.58 10.61
C ILE A 2 43.50 -10.98 11.23
N ARG A 3 43.13 -12.07 10.55
CA ARG A 3 43.20 -13.46 11.04
C ARG A 3 43.63 -14.46 9.96
N GLU A 4 44.90 -14.44 9.57
CA GLU A 4 45.46 -15.41 8.58
C GLU A 4 45.55 -16.85 9.13
N ASP A 5 45.44 -17.01 10.45
CA ASP A 5 45.41 -18.29 11.15
C ASP A 5 44.06 -19.03 11.03
N LEU A 6 42.98 -18.32 10.68
CA LEU A 6 41.65 -18.90 10.58
C LEU A 6 41.52 -19.79 9.34
N ARG A 7 41.44 -21.10 9.55
CA ARG A 7 41.14 -22.07 8.50
C ARG A 7 39.63 -22.21 8.31
N LEU A 8 39.18 -22.24 7.06
CA LEU A 8 37.78 -22.45 6.68
C LEU A 8 37.65 -23.75 5.91
N VAL A 9 36.67 -24.58 6.28
CA VAL A 9 36.32 -25.83 5.56
C VAL A 9 34.84 -25.76 5.24
N MET A 10 34.49 -25.93 3.96
CA MET A 10 33.11 -26.02 3.51
C MET A 10 32.81 -27.43 3.03
N MET A 11 31.69 -28.00 3.49
CA MET A 11 31.27 -29.36 3.17
C MET A 11 29.96 -29.31 2.39
N SER A 12 29.91 -29.97 1.23
CA SER A 12 28.70 -30.14 0.44
C SER A 12 28.42 -31.63 0.18
N ALA A 13 27.15 -32.00 0.15
CA ALA A 13 26.70 -33.35 -0.20
C ALA A 13 26.31 -33.50 -1.68
N THR A 14 26.42 -32.43 -2.49
CA THR A 14 26.12 -32.44 -3.92
C THR A 14 27.37 -32.61 -4.78
N LEU A 15 27.20 -33.21 -5.97
CA LEU A 15 28.30 -33.50 -6.91
C LEU A 15 28.84 -32.26 -7.64
N ASP A 16 28.03 -31.21 -7.82
CA ASP A 16 28.48 -29.97 -8.47
C ASP A 16 28.89 -28.91 -7.44
N THR A 17 30.19 -28.84 -7.17
CA THR A 17 30.83 -27.85 -6.27
C THR A 17 31.71 -26.86 -7.02
N THR A 18 31.64 -26.84 -8.35
CA THR A 18 32.57 -26.09 -9.23
C THR A 18 32.50 -24.59 -8.97
N ARG A 19 31.29 -24.03 -8.99
CA ARG A 19 31.04 -22.60 -8.73
C ARG A 19 31.53 -22.17 -7.34
N LEU A 20 31.43 -23.06 -6.36
CA LEU A 20 31.87 -22.79 -5.00
C LEU A 20 33.40 -22.75 -4.89
N ALA A 21 34.07 -23.69 -5.56
CA ALA A 21 35.53 -23.75 -5.61
C ALA A 21 36.13 -22.52 -6.31
N GLU A 22 35.52 -22.09 -7.42
CA GLU A 22 35.91 -20.86 -8.12
C GLU A 22 35.74 -19.63 -7.23
N HIS A 23 34.64 -19.55 -6.50
CA HIS A 23 34.35 -18.44 -5.60
C HIS A 23 35.31 -18.37 -4.39
N MET A 24 35.75 -19.53 -3.88
CA MET A 24 36.68 -19.63 -2.74
C MET A 24 38.16 -19.66 -3.14
N ALA A 25 38.48 -19.47 -4.42
CA ALA A 25 39.84 -19.64 -4.90
C ALA A 25 40.81 -18.68 -4.17
N PRO A 26 41.99 -19.17 -3.72
CA PRO A 26 42.47 -20.56 -3.84
C PRO A 26 41.89 -21.49 -2.76
N CYS A 27 41.30 -22.61 -3.16
CA CYS A 27 40.82 -23.66 -2.26
C CYS A 27 41.18 -25.08 -2.75
N GLU A 28 41.37 -26.02 -1.83
CA GLU A 28 41.59 -27.43 -2.15
C GLU A 28 40.26 -28.20 -2.10
N MET A 29 39.96 -28.96 -3.16
CA MET A 29 38.74 -29.79 -3.24
C MET A 29 39.05 -31.23 -2.84
N ILE A 30 38.25 -31.77 -1.91
CA ILE A 30 38.32 -33.16 -1.46
C ILE A 30 36.98 -33.83 -1.74
N HIS A 31 37.00 -34.91 -2.53
CA HIS A 31 35.81 -35.71 -2.85
C HIS A 31 35.73 -36.98 -2.00
N SER A 32 34.53 -37.29 -1.49
CA SER A 32 34.24 -38.52 -0.75
C SER A 32 33.01 -39.19 -1.34
N GLU A 33 33.20 -40.38 -1.93
CA GLU A 33 32.13 -41.12 -2.61
C GLU A 33 31.45 -42.12 -1.66
N GLY A 34 30.12 -42.06 -1.58
CA GLY A 34 29.31 -43.07 -0.90
C GLY A 34 28.92 -44.22 -1.84
N ARG A 35 28.51 -45.36 -1.26
CA ARG A 35 27.90 -46.45 -2.04
C ARG A 35 26.44 -46.10 -2.35
N MET A 36 26.12 -45.89 -3.62
CA MET A 36 24.74 -45.75 -4.10
C MET A 36 24.40 -46.90 -5.06
N PHE A 37 23.27 -47.54 -4.83
CA PHE A 37 22.71 -48.55 -5.73
C PHE A 37 21.91 -47.87 -6.86
N PRO A 38 21.78 -48.49 -8.03
CA PRO A 38 21.04 -47.92 -9.15
C PRO A 38 19.56 -47.71 -8.81
N VAL A 39 18.98 -46.62 -9.32
CA VAL A 39 17.55 -46.28 -9.18
C VAL A 39 16.92 -46.12 -10.55
N ASP A 40 15.95 -46.95 -10.89
CA ASP A 40 15.18 -46.83 -12.13
C ASP A 40 14.14 -45.70 -12.00
N VAL A 41 14.22 -44.69 -12.85
CA VAL A 41 13.32 -43.51 -12.80
C VAL A 41 12.24 -43.60 -13.87
N HIS A 42 10.98 -43.54 -13.46
CA HIS A 42 9.81 -43.55 -14.32
C HIS A 42 9.07 -42.20 -14.26
N TYR A 43 8.62 -41.72 -15.43
CA TYR A 43 7.81 -40.51 -15.56
C TYR A 43 6.34 -40.86 -15.86
N ASP A 44 5.42 -40.00 -15.41
CA ASP A 44 4.00 -40.18 -15.67
C ASP A 44 3.60 -39.45 -16.96
N SER A 45 3.45 -40.21 -18.06
CA SER A 45 3.11 -39.66 -19.38
C SER A 45 1.67 -39.14 -19.49
N GLN A 46 0.82 -39.43 -18.51
CA GLN A 46 -0.56 -38.92 -18.44
C GLN A 46 -0.71 -37.79 -17.41
N ALA A 47 0.40 -37.23 -16.91
CA ALA A 47 0.33 -36.09 -16.02
C ALA A 47 -0.35 -34.90 -16.74
N GLU A 48 -1.52 -34.50 -16.26
CA GLU A 48 -2.18 -33.29 -16.75
C GLU A 48 -1.28 -32.08 -16.49
N SER A 49 -1.19 -31.17 -17.46
CA SER A 49 -0.36 -29.95 -17.38
C SER A 49 -0.75 -29.01 -16.22
N ARG A 50 -1.87 -29.25 -15.53
CA ARG A 50 -2.38 -28.40 -14.44
C ARG A 50 -1.89 -28.91 -13.08
N ARG A 51 -1.35 -27.99 -12.27
CA ARG A 51 -0.93 -28.20 -10.87
C ARG A 51 -2.14 -28.33 -9.93
N ASP A 52 -3.00 -29.33 -10.15
CA ASP A 52 -4.17 -29.54 -9.29
C ASP A 52 -3.79 -30.32 -8.02
N LEU A 53 -3.61 -29.60 -6.92
CA LEU A 53 -3.37 -30.19 -5.60
C LEU A 53 -4.53 -31.08 -5.12
N ARG A 54 -5.76 -30.87 -5.62
CA ARG A 54 -6.94 -31.66 -5.20
C ARG A 54 -6.87 -33.08 -5.76
N ALA A 55 -6.35 -33.24 -6.97
CA ALA A 55 -6.17 -34.54 -7.61
C ALA A 55 -4.94 -35.30 -7.09
N LEU A 56 -4.02 -34.64 -6.37
CA LEU A 56 -2.75 -35.26 -5.94
C LEU A 56 -2.97 -36.54 -5.10
N PRO A 57 -3.83 -36.57 -4.05
CA PRO A 57 -4.08 -37.80 -3.29
C PRO A 57 -4.54 -38.97 -4.16
N GLU A 58 -5.43 -38.74 -5.13
CA GLU A 58 -5.91 -39.80 -6.04
C GLU A 58 -4.79 -40.36 -6.92
N ARG A 59 -3.89 -39.50 -7.41
CA ARG A 59 -2.72 -39.92 -8.19
C ARG A 59 -1.77 -40.77 -7.37
N ILE A 60 -1.59 -40.44 -6.09
CA ILE A 60 -0.78 -41.24 -5.15
C ILE A 60 -1.45 -42.61 -4.93
N VAL A 61 -2.75 -42.65 -4.65
CA VAL A 61 -3.51 -43.90 -4.47
C VAL A 61 -3.41 -44.82 -5.70
N ARG A 62 -3.40 -44.26 -6.91
CA ARG A 62 -3.20 -45.04 -8.14
C ARG A 62 -1.77 -45.59 -8.28
N ARG A 63 -0.76 -44.86 -7.79
CA ARG A 63 0.66 -45.23 -7.97
C ARG A 63 1.19 -46.16 -6.88
N VAL A 64 0.69 -46.07 -5.65
CA VAL A 64 1.16 -46.90 -4.52
C VAL A 64 1.08 -48.41 -4.81
N PRO A 65 -0.02 -48.99 -5.35
CA PRO A 65 -0.08 -50.42 -5.68
C PRO A 65 0.98 -50.87 -6.69
N VAL A 66 1.31 -50.02 -7.66
CA VAL A 66 2.39 -50.29 -8.64
C VAL A 66 3.74 -50.35 -7.92
N ALA A 67 4.02 -49.37 -7.06
CA ALA A 67 5.27 -49.34 -6.30
C ALA A 67 5.42 -50.53 -5.35
N LEU A 68 4.33 -50.95 -4.71
CA LEU A 68 4.31 -52.10 -3.80
C LEU A 68 4.55 -53.42 -4.53
N ARG A 69 4.01 -53.60 -5.74
CA ARG A 69 4.22 -54.81 -6.55
C ARG A 69 5.64 -54.85 -7.13
N ASP A 70 6.15 -53.71 -7.56
CA ASP A 70 7.41 -53.62 -8.31
C ASP A 70 8.66 -53.55 -7.41
N THR A 71 8.49 -53.45 -6.09
CA THR A 71 9.59 -53.38 -5.11
C THR A 71 9.25 -54.12 -3.81
N THR A 72 10.26 -54.53 -3.05
CA THR A 72 10.08 -55.30 -1.81
C THR A 72 10.31 -54.51 -0.52
N GLY A 73 11.04 -53.40 -0.57
CA GLY A 73 11.34 -52.54 0.59
C GLY A 73 10.26 -51.49 0.87
N HIS A 74 10.55 -50.51 1.71
CA HIS A 74 9.61 -49.46 2.08
C HIS A 74 9.32 -48.50 0.91
N VAL A 75 8.13 -47.89 0.95
CA VAL A 75 7.70 -46.88 -0.03
C VAL A 75 7.72 -45.51 0.64
N LEU A 76 8.49 -44.59 0.07
CA LEU A 76 8.56 -43.19 0.49
C LEU A 76 7.83 -42.32 -0.52
N VAL A 77 6.93 -41.47 -0.05
CA VAL A 77 6.09 -40.60 -0.88
C VAL A 77 6.37 -39.15 -0.52
N PHE A 78 6.84 -38.35 -1.47
CA PHE A 78 7.06 -36.92 -1.29
C PHE A 78 5.82 -36.10 -1.64
N LEU A 79 5.33 -35.34 -0.67
CA LEU A 79 4.15 -34.47 -0.76
C LEU A 79 4.52 -33.03 -0.36
N PRO A 80 3.84 -32.02 -0.91
CA PRO A 80 4.25 -30.63 -0.72
C PRO A 80 3.95 -30.07 0.68
N GLY A 81 3.10 -30.71 1.48
CA GLY A 81 2.77 -30.23 2.82
C GLY A 81 1.86 -31.16 3.64
N VAL A 82 1.62 -30.77 4.89
CA VAL A 82 0.87 -31.55 5.89
C VAL A 82 -0.57 -31.81 5.46
N GLY A 83 -1.25 -30.80 4.91
CA GLY A 83 -2.63 -30.97 4.43
C GLY A 83 -2.75 -32.02 3.32
N GLU A 84 -1.76 -32.10 2.43
CA GLU A 84 -1.68 -33.14 1.41
C GLU A 84 -1.36 -34.52 2.01
N ILE A 85 -0.47 -34.58 3.01
CA ILE A 85 -0.14 -35.82 3.74
C ILE A 85 -1.38 -36.39 4.45
N ILE A 86 -2.16 -35.56 5.13
CA ILE A 86 -3.38 -36.01 5.84
C ILE A 86 -4.39 -36.58 4.84
N ARG A 87 -4.68 -35.86 3.75
CA ARG A 87 -5.61 -36.34 2.72
C ARG A 87 -5.14 -37.62 2.04
N ALA A 88 -3.84 -37.73 1.74
CA ALA A 88 -3.27 -38.95 1.17
C ALA A 88 -3.34 -40.12 2.17
N ARG A 89 -3.09 -39.87 3.45
CA ARG A 89 -3.18 -40.87 4.52
C ARG A 89 -4.60 -41.42 4.64
N GLU A 90 -5.60 -40.54 4.66
CA GLU A 90 -7.02 -40.92 4.69
C GLU A 90 -7.38 -41.78 3.47
N ALA A 91 -6.99 -41.34 2.26
CA ALA A 91 -7.27 -42.06 1.02
C ALA A 91 -6.55 -43.42 0.89
N LEU A 92 -5.43 -43.60 1.60
CA LEU A 92 -4.63 -44.83 1.58
C LEU A 92 -4.93 -45.79 2.74
N ALA A 93 -5.77 -45.41 3.70
CA ALA A 93 -6.00 -46.18 4.92
C ALA A 93 -6.49 -47.62 4.62
N ASP A 94 -7.50 -47.75 3.77
CA ASP A 94 -8.07 -49.06 3.38
C ASP A 94 -7.07 -49.92 2.61
N LEU A 95 -6.21 -49.31 1.79
CA LEU A 95 -5.16 -50.03 1.08
C LEU A 95 -4.07 -50.52 2.05
N ALA A 96 -3.62 -49.65 2.95
CA ALA A 96 -2.61 -49.99 3.95
C ALA A 96 -3.08 -51.12 4.87
N GLN A 97 -4.35 -51.14 5.26
CA GLN A 97 -4.92 -52.23 6.06
C GLN A 97 -4.95 -53.56 5.29
N ARG A 98 -5.39 -53.55 4.01
CA ARG A 98 -5.45 -54.76 3.18
C ARG A 98 -4.08 -55.37 2.90
N GLU A 99 -3.09 -54.52 2.62
CA GLU A 99 -1.70 -54.91 2.32
C GLU A 99 -0.82 -55.05 3.58
N GLN A 100 -1.41 -54.93 4.79
CA GLN A 100 -0.73 -54.99 6.09
C GLN A 100 0.48 -54.03 6.22
N LEU A 101 0.37 -52.83 5.65
CA LEU A 101 1.41 -51.81 5.67
C LEU A 101 1.34 -50.96 6.94
N GLU A 102 2.50 -50.46 7.36
CA GLU A 102 2.57 -49.41 8.36
C GLU A 102 2.53 -48.03 7.69
N LEU A 103 1.40 -47.35 7.79
CA LEU A 103 1.18 -46.04 7.17
C LEU A 103 1.63 -44.91 8.12
N LEU A 104 2.74 -44.25 7.78
CA LEU A 104 3.41 -43.28 8.66
C LEU A 104 3.52 -41.91 7.99
N PRO A 105 3.06 -40.82 8.63
CA PRO A 105 3.42 -39.47 8.21
C PRO A 105 4.85 -39.13 8.62
N LEU A 106 5.52 -38.25 7.88
CA LEU A 106 6.83 -37.70 8.24
C LEU A 106 6.96 -36.22 7.82
N TYR A 107 6.80 -35.30 8.75
CA TYR A 107 6.97 -33.86 8.53
C TYR A 107 7.56 -33.19 9.79
N GLY A 108 8.12 -31.99 9.65
CA GLY A 108 8.89 -31.32 10.73
C GLY A 108 8.12 -31.12 12.04
N ASP A 109 6.80 -30.93 11.94
CA ASP A 109 5.89 -30.77 13.08
C ASP A 109 5.47 -32.09 13.76
N LEU A 110 6.17 -33.21 13.56
CA LEU A 110 5.89 -34.45 14.31
C LEU A 110 6.66 -34.51 15.63
N SER A 111 6.11 -35.20 16.62
CA SER A 111 6.83 -35.45 17.87
C SER A 111 8.07 -36.33 17.61
N PRO A 112 9.14 -36.22 18.42
CA PRO A 112 10.34 -37.05 18.25
C PRO A 112 10.03 -38.55 18.18
N ALA A 113 9.12 -39.04 19.02
CA ALA A 113 8.71 -40.44 19.03
C ALA A 113 8.02 -40.89 17.71
N GLU A 114 7.27 -39.99 17.06
CA GLU A 114 6.66 -40.28 15.76
C GLU A 114 7.70 -40.28 14.64
N GLN A 115 8.69 -39.39 14.69
CA GLN A 115 9.81 -39.38 13.74
C GLN A 115 10.69 -40.63 13.91
N ASP A 116 11.00 -41.02 15.15
CA ASP A 116 11.78 -42.21 15.48
C ASP A 116 11.10 -43.49 14.97
N ARG A 117 9.76 -43.54 15.00
CA ARG A 117 8.99 -44.67 14.46
C ARG A 117 9.19 -44.88 12.95
N VAL A 118 9.43 -43.80 12.20
CA VAL A 118 9.77 -43.89 10.78
C VAL A 118 11.16 -44.49 10.58
N LEU A 119 12.08 -44.26 11.51
CA LEU A 119 13.45 -44.77 11.50
C LEU A 119 13.61 -46.19 12.04
N SER A 120 12.78 -46.59 13.01
CA SER A 120 12.93 -47.86 13.73
C SER A 120 12.61 -49.07 12.85
N ASP A 121 13.40 -50.13 12.88
CA ASP A 121 13.07 -51.35 12.14
C ASP A 121 11.72 -51.94 12.57
N GLY A 122 10.98 -52.50 11.62
CA GLY A 122 9.67 -53.09 11.85
C GLY A 122 9.42 -54.31 10.97
N GLU A 123 8.53 -55.19 11.41
CA GLU A 123 8.20 -56.43 10.69
C GLU A 123 7.35 -56.18 9.43
N ARG A 124 6.65 -55.03 9.38
CA ARG A 124 5.77 -54.65 8.27
C ARG A 124 6.46 -53.67 7.32
N ARG A 125 6.13 -53.76 6.03
CA ARG A 125 6.54 -52.73 5.07
C ARG A 125 5.90 -51.39 5.44
N LYS A 126 6.72 -50.34 5.44
CA LYS A 126 6.27 -48.97 5.70
C LYS A 126 5.85 -48.27 4.41
N LEU A 127 4.77 -47.52 4.52
CA LEU A 127 4.33 -46.53 3.53
C LEU A 127 4.44 -45.15 4.19
N ILE A 128 5.47 -44.40 3.80
CA ILE A 128 5.88 -43.17 4.48
C ILE A 128 5.46 -41.98 3.64
N LEU A 129 4.64 -41.09 4.19
CA LEU A 129 4.15 -39.89 3.54
C LEU A 129 4.90 -38.67 4.09
N SER A 130 5.81 -38.10 3.30
CA SER A 130 6.77 -37.10 3.79
C SER A 130 6.81 -35.79 3.01
N THR A 131 7.19 -34.70 3.68
CA THR A 131 7.65 -33.48 3.03
C THR A 131 9.15 -33.58 2.69
N ASN A 132 9.79 -32.45 2.37
CA ASN A 132 11.23 -32.38 2.10
C ASN A 132 12.11 -32.78 3.31
N VAL A 133 11.55 -33.04 4.50
CA VAL A 133 12.32 -33.48 5.67
C VAL A 133 13.07 -34.80 5.41
N ALA A 134 12.54 -35.68 4.55
CA ALA A 134 13.20 -36.92 4.15
C ALA A 134 14.23 -36.73 3.01
N GLU A 135 14.33 -35.54 2.42
CA GLU A 135 15.14 -35.27 1.23
C GLU A 135 16.63 -35.16 1.52
N THR A 136 17.02 -34.57 2.65
CA THR A 136 18.42 -34.30 3.02
C THR A 136 18.77 -34.90 4.38
N SER A 137 18.04 -34.52 5.43
CA SER A 137 18.43 -34.72 6.84
C SER A 137 18.20 -36.12 7.42
N LEU A 138 17.41 -36.98 6.78
CA LEU A 138 16.98 -38.25 7.38
C LEU A 138 17.27 -39.47 6.48
N THR A 139 18.10 -40.40 6.93
CA THR A 139 18.30 -41.70 6.24
C THR A 139 17.27 -42.69 6.76
N ILE A 140 16.28 -43.04 5.95
CA ILE A 140 15.29 -44.07 6.28
C ILE A 140 15.81 -45.41 5.72
N PRO A 141 16.19 -46.37 6.58
CA PRO A 141 16.67 -47.67 6.11
C PRO A 141 15.58 -48.43 5.34
N GLY A 142 15.98 -49.23 4.35
CA GLY A 142 15.08 -50.17 3.67
C GLY A 142 14.12 -49.56 2.65
N VAL A 143 14.20 -48.25 2.36
CA VAL A 143 13.43 -47.62 1.26
C VAL A 143 13.97 -48.08 -0.09
N THR A 144 13.11 -48.70 -0.90
CA THR A 144 13.43 -49.13 -2.27
C THR A 144 12.49 -48.52 -3.32
N ALA A 145 11.42 -47.84 -2.89
CA ALA A 145 10.47 -47.18 -3.76
C ALA A 145 10.28 -45.73 -3.33
N VAL A 146 10.36 -44.81 -4.29
CA VAL A 146 10.04 -43.39 -4.12
C VAL A 146 8.91 -43.01 -5.06
N ILE A 147 7.88 -42.34 -4.55
CA ILE A 147 6.85 -41.68 -5.35
C ILE A 147 6.97 -40.18 -5.10
N ASP A 148 7.30 -39.42 -6.13
CA ASP A 148 7.55 -37.98 -6.00
C ASP A 148 6.43 -37.17 -6.66
N SER A 149 5.78 -36.31 -5.87
CA SER A 149 4.81 -35.34 -6.41
C SER A 149 5.47 -34.24 -7.25
N GLY A 150 6.78 -34.01 -7.06
CA GLY A 150 7.54 -33.00 -7.80
C GLY A 150 7.25 -31.57 -7.37
N LEU A 151 6.61 -31.40 -6.20
CA LEU A 151 6.19 -30.13 -5.64
C LEU A 151 6.73 -29.97 -4.20
N ALA A 152 6.98 -28.73 -3.83
CA ALA A 152 7.34 -28.35 -2.46
C ALA A 152 6.65 -27.03 -2.09
N ARG A 153 6.42 -26.82 -0.80
CA ARG A 153 6.06 -25.51 -0.25
C ARG A 153 7.34 -24.79 0.16
N GLN A 154 7.54 -23.60 -0.39
CA GLN A 154 8.73 -22.79 -0.17
C GLN A 154 8.32 -21.45 0.42
N LEU A 155 8.96 -21.06 1.53
CA LEU A 155 8.77 -19.75 2.13
C LEU A 155 9.56 -18.72 1.32
N ASN A 156 8.86 -17.72 0.80
CA ASN A 156 9.39 -16.61 0.03
C ASN A 156 8.95 -15.29 0.69
N VAL A 157 9.79 -14.27 0.59
CA VAL A 157 9.44 -12.89 0.93
C VAL A 157 9.07 -12.17 -0.35
N HIS A 158 7.88 -11.56 -0.38
CA HIS A 158 7.42 -10.84 -1.55
C HIS A 158 8.20 -9.52 -1.69
N PRO A 159 8.90 -9.27 -2.81
CA PRO A 159 9.81 -8.12 -2.94
C PRO A 159 9.15 -6.76 -2.69
N ALA A 160 7.93 -6.56 -3.19
CA ALA A 160 7.23 -5.27 -3.09
C ALA A 160 6.65 -4.98 -1.69
N THR A 161 6.40 -6.00 -0.86
CA THR A 161 5.70 -5.83 0.43
C THR A 161 6.57 -6.23 1.62
N GLY A 162 7.67 -6.95 1.39
CA GLY A 162 8.50 -7.51 2.46
C GLY A 162 7.78 -8.60 3.29
N LEU A 163 6.64 -9.11 2.80
CA LEU A 163 5.81 -10.05 3.55
C LEU A 163 6.13 -11.52 3.22
N PRO A 164 6.11 -12.41 4.22
CA PRO A 164 6.30 -13.83 3.99
C PRO A 164 5.08 -14.44 3.29
N ARG A 165 5.35 -15.35 2.37
CA ARG A 165 4.38 -16.10 1.60
C ARG A 165 4.87 -17.53 1.41
N LEU A 166 3.98 -18.50 1.62
CA LEU A 166 4.27 -19.91 1.41
C LEU A 166 3.80 -20.33 0.02
N ASP A 167 4.71 -20.36 -0.95
CA ASP A 167 4.41 -20.71 -2.34
C ASP A 167 4.52 -22.20 -2.60
N LEU A 168 3.60 -22.72 -3.41
CA LEU A 168 3.71 -24.06 -3.97
C LEU A 168 4.51 -23.99 -5.27
N VAL A 169 5.70 -24.57 -5.28
CA VAL A 169 6.61 -24.53 -6.43
C VAL A 169 6.98 -25.94 -6.92
N PRO A 170 7.29 -26.12 -8.21
CA PRO A 170 7.99 -27.29 -8.69
C PRO A 170 9.42 -27.35 -8.10
N ILE A 171 9.84 -28.52 -7.64
CA ILE A 171 11.23 -28.76 -7.21
C ILE A 171 12.22 -28.70 -8.38
N SER A 172 13.49 -28.45 -8.08
CA SER A 172 14.59 -28.49 -9.04
C SER A 172 14.91 -29.91 -9.51
N ARG A 173 15.72 -30.03 -10.57
CA ARG A 173 16.25 -31.33 -11.03
C ARG A 173 17.13 -31.96 -9.95
N ALA A 174 18.03 -31.18 -9.34
CA ALA A 174 18.89 -31.63 -8.24
C ALA A 174 18.08 -32.18 -7.05
N SER A 175 17.03 -31.49 -6.62
CA SER A 175 16.12 -31.97 -5.56
C SER A 175 15.41 -33.27 -5.96
N ALA A 176 14.89 -33.35 -7.19
CA ALA A 176 14.25 -34.56 -7.70
C ALA A 176 15.22 -35.76 -7.76
N ASP A 177 16.50 -35.53 -8.04
CA ASP A 177 17.53 -36.57 -8.06
C ASP A 177 17.92 -37.01 -6.64
N GLN A 178 18.03 -36.07 -5.70
CA GLN A 178 18.23 -36.39 -4.28
C GLN A 178 17.08 -37.21 -3.71
N ARG A 179 15.83 -36.87 -4.04
CA ARG A 179 14.63 -37.64 -3.67
C ARG A 179 14.65 -39.03 -4.26
N ALA A 180 14.96 -39.16 -5.55
CA ALA A 180 15.08 -40.46 -6.21
C ALA A 180 16.18 -41.33 -5.55
N GLY A 181 17.32 -40.74 -5.22
CA GLY A 181 18.44 -41.41 -4.55
C GLY A 181 18.09 -42.00 -3.18
N ARG A 182 16.98 -41.58 -2.55
CA ARG A 182 16.48 -42.21 -1.31
C ARG A 182 16.07 -43.67 -1.51
N ALA A 183 15.70 -44.07 -2.72
CA ALA A 183 15.42 -45.46 -3.05
C ALA A 183 16.68 -46.32 -3.25
N GLY A 184 17.86 -45.70 -3.42
CA GLY A 184 19.11 -46.37 -3.80
C GLY A 184 20.14 -46.51 -2.67
N ARG A 185 19.74 -46.31 -1.40
CA ARG A 185 20.69 -46.26 -0.28
C ARG A 185 21.11 -47.64 0.24
N THR A 186 20.16 -48.57 0.30
CA THR A 186 20.41 -49.91 0.88
C THR A 186 20.41 -51.02 -0.17
N ALA A 187 19.69 -50.82 -1.28
CA ALA A 187 19.58 -51.77 -2.39
C ALA A 187 19.15 -51.03 -3.66
N ALA A 188 19.12 -51.72 -4.80
CA ALA A 188 18.56 -51.17 -6.03
C ALA A 188 17.08 -50.79 -5.83
N GLY A 189 16.68 -49.65 -6.38
CA GLY A 189 15.37 -49.06 -6.12
C GLY A 189 14.68 -48.52 -7.37
N ARG A 190 13.47 -48.00 -7.18
CA ARG A 190 12.68 -47.36 -8.24
C ARG A 190 12.09 -46.04 -7.77
N CYS A 191 12.02 -45.07 -8.67
CA CYS A 191 11.41 -43.77 -8.44
C CYS A 191 10.31 -43.52 -9.48
N TRP A 192 9.11 -43.18 -9.03
CA TRP A 192 8.01 -42.72 -9.87
C TRP A 192 7.80 -41.23 -9.68
N ARG A 193 8.14 -40.47 -10.71
CA ARG A 193 7.90 -39.03 -10.81
C ARG A 193 6.51 -38.79 -11.35
N LEU A 194 5.65 -38.13 -10.58
CA LEU A 194 4.27 -37.82 -10.95
C LEU A 194 4.19 -36.60 -11.89
N TRP A 195 5.08 -36.52 -12.86
CA TRP A 195 5.08 -35.53 -13.94
C TRP A 195 5.77 -36.13 -15.16
N ASP A 196 5.58 -35.52 -16.32
CA ASP A 196 6.16 -36.00 -17.58
C ASP A 196 7.64 -35.61 -17.75
N GLN A 197 8.31 -36.25 -18.72
CA GLN A 197 9.72 -36.00 -18.98
C GLN A 197 9.99 -34.59 -19.51
N ALA A 198 9.07 -34.03 -20.31
CA ALA A 198 9.21 -32.68 -20.85
C ALA A 198 9.21 -31.62 -19.72
N SER A 199 8.28 -31.73 -18.77
CA SER A 199 8.22 -30.89 -17.57
C SER A 199 9.44 -31.09 -16.68
N HIS A 200 10.03 -32.30 -16.65
CA HIS A 200 11.28 -32.52 -15.92
C HIS A 200 12.44 -31.75 -16.54
N SER A 201 12.61 -31.84 -17.86
CA SER A 201 13.66 -31.13 -18.59
C SER A 201 13.53 -29.61 -18.49
N ALA A 202 12.31 -29.08 -18.34
CA ALA A 202 12.04 -27.65 -18.19
C ALA A 202 12.26 -27.11 -16.75
N ARG A 203 12.55 -27.96 -15.75
CA ARG A 203 12.81 -27.51 -14.37
C ARG A 203 14.18 -26.87 -14.25
N ALA A 204 14.29 -25.93 -13.31
CA ALA A 204 15.57 -25.39 -12.90
C ALA A 204 16.52 -26.51 -12.44
N GLU A 205 17.80 -26.36 -12.73
CA GLU A 205 18.83 -27.32 -12.33
C GLU A 205 18.96 -27.42 -10.81
N ASN A 206 19.13 -26.26 -10.18
CA ASN A 206 19.31 -26.10 -8.75
C ASN A 206 18.14 -25.33 -8.13
N GLU A 207 17.96 -25.48 -6.83
CA GLU A 207 16.99 -24.65 -6.10
C GLU A 207 17.49 -23.20 -6.03
N THR A 208 16.54 -22.26 -6.01
CA THR A 208 16.87 -20.84 -5.81
C THR A 208 17.45 -20.64 -4.41
N ALA A 209 18.67 -20.08 -4.36
CA ALA A 209 19.38 -19.78 -3.13
C ALA A 209 18.51 -18.96 -2.16
N GLU A 210 18.60 -19.27 -0.87
CA GLU A 210 17.76 -18.64 0.17
C GLU A 210 17.94 -17.12 0.24
N ILE A 211 19.17 -16.64 0.05
CA ILE A 211 19.49 -15.20 0.02
C ILE A 211 18.69 -14.40 -1.03
N LEU A 212 18.20 -15.06 -2.09
CA LEU A 212 17.42 -14.42 -3.15
C LEU A 212 15.92 -14.31 -2.83
N ARG A 213 15.46 -14.93 -1.74
CA ARG A 213 14.03 -15.12 -1.46
C ARG A 213 13.65 -14.94 0.01
N ALA A 214 14.61 -14.84 0.92
CA ALA A 214 14.38 -14.70 2.35
C ALA A 214 14.45 -13.24 2.82
N ASP A 215 14.05 -13.02 4.08
CA ASP A 215 14.28 -11.75 4.77
C ASP A 215 15.77 -11.59 5.07
N LEU A 216 16.34 -10.43 4.73
CA LEU A 216 17.78 -10.17 4.88
C LEU A 216 18.11 -9.29 6.09
N SER A 217 17.14 -8.90 6.91
CA SER A 217 17.33 -7.93 7.99
C SER A 217 18.38 -8.39 9.01
N GLY A 218 18.40 -9.68 9.34
CA GLY A 218 19.41 -10.27 10.23
C GLY A 218 20.82 -10.21 9.64
N VAL A 219 20.98 -10.66 8.39
CA VAL A 219 22.27 -10.67 7.68
C VAL A 219 22.81 -9.26 7.50
N VAL A 220 21.96 -8.33 7.05
CA VAL A 220 22.32 -6.92 6.87
C VAL A 220 22.74 -6.28 8.18
N LEU A 221 22.03 -6.53 9.29
CA LEU A 221 22.43 -6.01 10.60
C LEU A 221 23.78 -6.56 11.04
N GLN A 222 24.05 -7.86 10.81
CA GLN A 222 25.35 -8.46 11.12
C GLN A 222 26.46 -7.78 10.32
N MET A 223 26.28 -7.60 9.01
CA MET A 223 27.26 -6.93 8.14
C MET A 223 27.54 -5.50 8.55
N LEU A 224 26.50 -4.71 8.78
CA LEU A 224 26.65 -3.33 9.26
C LEU A 224 27.33 -3.27 10.63
N SER A 225 27.10 -4.27 11.51
CA SER A 225 27.76 -4.34 12.82
C SER A 225 29.26 -4.69 12.74
N LEU A 226 29.67 -5.34 11.65
CA LEU A 226 31.09 -5.52 11.27
C LEU A 226 31.67 -4.29 10.55
N ASN A 227 30.89 -3.20 10.44
CA ASN A 227 31.24 -1.95 9.76
C ASN A 227 31.43 -2.08 8.24
N GLU A 228 30.84 -3.12 7.63
CA GLU A 228 30.73 -3.28 6.17
C GLU A 228 29.49 -2.52 5.67
N ARG A 229 29.68 -1.34 5.09
CA ARG A 229 28.58 -0.44 4.69
C ARG A 229 28.21 -0.53 3.22
N ASP A 230 29.15 -0.96 2.39
CA ASP A 230 28.92 -1.23 0.98
C ASP A 230 28.63 -2.73 0.81
N LEU A 231 27.35 -3.06 0.80
CA LEU A 231 26.90 -4.45 0.68
C LEU A 231 27.10 -4.99 -0.75
N ASP A 232 27.35 -4.11 -1.72
CA ASP A 232 27.58 -4.48 -3.12
C ASP A 232 29.03 -4.94 -3.36
N ASP A 233 29.98 -4.46 -2.55
CA ASP A 233 31.40 -4.86 -2.60
C ASP A 233 31.67 -6.24 -2.01
N ILE A 234 30.67 -6.82 -1.34
CA ILE A 234 30.79 -8.15 -0.74
C ILE A 234 30.82 -9.20 -1.87
N PRO A 235 31.79 -10.13 -1.86
CA PRO A 235 31.85 -11.21 -2.83
C PRO A 235 30.76 -12.24 -2.50
N TRP A 236 29.53 -11.97 -2.93
CA TRP A 236 28.43 -12.91 -2.77
C TRP A 236 28.54 -14.06 -3.78
N LEU A 237 28.28 -15.30 -3.35
CA LEU A 237 28.08 -16.40 -4.28
C LEU A 237 26.86 -16.14 -5.17
N ASP A 238 25.74 -15.80 -4.54
CA ASP A 238 24.50 -15.31 -5.17
C ASP A 238 24.18 -13.94 -4.58
N ARG A 239 24.24 -12.89 -5.42
CA ARG A 239 24.05 -11.51 -4.95
C ARG A 239 22.59 -11.28 -4.53
N PRO A 240 22.32 -10.74 -3.33
CA PRO A 240 20.97 -10.45 -2.87
C PRO A 240 20.26 -9.42 -3.79
N PRO A 241 18.94 -9.52 -4.00
CA PRO A 241 18.17 -8.52 -4.73
C PRO A 241 18.20 -7.16 -4.02
N ALA A 242 18.31 -6.06 -4.78
CA ALA A 242 18.35 -4.70 -4.23
C ALA A 242 17.11 -4.39 -3.36
N ASP A 243 15.91 -4.73 -3.83
CA ASP A 243 14.67 -4.53 -3.07
C ASP A 243 14.68 -5.25 -1.71
N ALA A 244 15.31 -6.42 -1.62
CA ALA A 244 15.42 -7.18 -0.37
C ALA A 244 16.35 -6.47 0.64
N ILE A 245 17.43 -5.88 0.15
CA ILE A 245 18.34 -5.04 0.95
C ILE A 245 17.62 -3.77 1.42
N ASP A 246 16.89 -3.09 0.53
CA ASP A 246 16.16 -1.87 0.87
C ASP A 246 15.06 -2.12 1.91
N ASN A 247 14.35 -3.24 1.80
CA ASN A 247 13.39 -3.69 2.80
C ASN A 247 14.06 -3.95 4.16
N ALA A 248 15.21 -4.64 4.15
CA ALA A 248 16.00 -4.89 5.35
C ALA A 248 16.46 -3.57 6.01
N LEU A 249 17.03 -2.65 5.25
CA LEU A 249 17.48 -1.34 5.74
C LEU A 249 16.30 -0.50 6.28
N THR A 250 15.16 -0.53 5.61
CA THR A 250 13.94 0.16 6.05
C THR A 250 13.45 -0.41 7.38
N LEU A 251 13.39 -1.73 7.52
CA LEU A 251 13.04 -2.36 8.79
C LEU A 251 14.04 -2.01 9.90
N LEU A 252 15.35 -2.11 9.64
CA LEU A 252 16.37 -1.80 10.63
C LEU A 252 16.31 -0.33 11.10
N ARG A 253 16.01 0.61 10.20
CA ARG A 253 15.74 2.01 10.58
C ARG A 253 14.52 2.12 11.49
N ARG A 254 13.41 1.46 11.14
CA ARG A 254 12.18 1.45 11.96
C ARG A 254 12.38 0.83 13.35
N LEU A 255 13.23 -0.18 13.47
CA LEU A 255 13.58 -0.78 14.76
C LEU A 255 14.54 0.10 15.60
N GLY A 256 15.05 1.20 15.01
CA GLY A 256 16.09 2.05 15.59
C GLY A 256 17.46 1.38 15.62
N ALA A 257 17.67 0.32 14.84
CA ALA A 257 18.93 -0.43 14.80
C ALA A 257 20.02 0.32 14.02
N ILE A 258 19.63 1.13 13.05
CA ILE A 258 20.54 1.95 12.24
C ILE A 258 19.99 3.38 12.07
N ASP A 259 20.86 4.34 11.82
CA ASP A 259 20.50 5.71 11.46
C ASP A 259 20.27 5.88 9.94
N ASN A 260 20.01 7.12 9.50
CA ASN A 260 19.81 7.45 8.08
C ASN A 260 21.07 7.26 7.22
N ASP A 261 22.26 7.26 7.83
CA ASP A 261 23.56 7.07 7.17
C ASP A 261 24.03 5.60 7.23
N ARG A 262 23.13 4.66 7.57
CA ARG A 262 23.41 3.22 7.75
C ARG A 262 24.42 2.91 8.87
N ARG A 263 24.63 3.81 9.83
CA ARG A 263 25.46 3.52 11.01
C ARG A 263 24.63 2.76 12.03
N VAL A 264 25.23 1.70 12.59
CA VAL A 264 24.59 0.92 13.65
C VAL A 264 24.51 1.73 14.93
N THR A 265 23.31 1.81 15.51
CA THR A 265 23.07 2.52 16.77
C THR A 265 23.46 1.67 17.98
N GLN A 266 23.41 2.24 19.19
CA GLN A 266 23.58 1.47 20.42
C GLN A 266 22.52 0.35 20.55
N ILE A 267 21.28 0.60 20.13
CA ILE A 267 20.23 -0.41 20.06
C ILE A 267 20.62 -1.48 19.04
N GLY A 268 21.06 -1.09 17.84
CA GLY A 268 21.49 -2.01 16.79
C GLY A 268 22.59 -2.97 17.23
N HIS A 269 23.59 -2.49 17.98
CA HIS A 269 24.63 -3.34 18.54
C HIS A 269 24.09 -4.34 19.58
N ARG A 270 23.12 -3.95 20.42
CA ARG A 270 22.46 -4.88 21.35
C ARG A 270 21.65 -5.93 20.59
N LEU A 271 20.93 -5.53 19.53
CA LEU A 271 20.16 -6.44 18.68
C LEU A 271 21.06 -7.49 18.00
N ALA A 272 22.19 -7.06 17.43
CA ALA A 272 23.11 -7.93 16.70
C ALA A 272 23.76 -9.02 17.58
N ARG A 273 23.79 -8.85 18.91
CA ARG A 273 24.34 -9.84 19.86
C ARG A 273 23.35 -10.96 20.19
N LEU A 274 22.06 -10.78 19.92
CA LEU A 274 21.04 -11.79 20.18
C LEU A 274 20.92 -12.72 18.96
N PRO A 275 20.94 -14.06 19.14
CA PRO A 275 20.81 -15.03 18.06
C PRO A 275 19.34 -15.18 17.63
N ALA A 276 18.71 -14.07 17.24
CA ALA A 276 17.30 -14.00 16.86
C ALA A 276 17.10 -13.02 15.71
N HIS A 277 15.95 -13.12 15.03
CA HIS A 277 15.53 -12.13 14.05
C HIS A 277 15.50 -10.72 14.70
N PRO A 278 15.92 -9.63 13.99
CA PRO A 278 15.99 -8.29 14.58
C PRO A 278 14.71 -7.81 15.29
N ARG A 279 13.53 -8.18 14.78
CA ARG A 279 12.23 -7.93 15.43
C ARG A 279 12.10 -8.61 16.79
N LEU A 280 12.46 -9.88 16.89
CA LEU A 280 12.38 -10.63 18.14
C LEU A 280 13.42 -10.11 19.14
N ALA A 281 14.63 -9.81 18.67
CA ALA A 281 15.62 -9.13 19.48
C ALA A 281 15.08 -7.78 20.01
N ARG A 282 14.39 -7.00 19.17
CA ARG A 282 13.79 -5.72 19.58
C ARG A 282 12.67 -5.89 20.60
N LEU A 283 11.85 -6.93 20.46
CA LEU A 283 10.82 -7.32 21.43
C LEU A 283 11.44 -7.65 22.80
N LEU A 284 12.52 -8.44 22.81
CA LEU A 284 13.22 -8.80 24.04
C LEU A 284 13.81 -7.58 24.75
N LEU A 285 14.48 -6.67 24.01
CA LEU A 285 15.03 -5.45 24.59
C LEU A 285 13.92 -4.52 25.11
N ALA A 286 12.86 -4.30 24.32
CA ALA A 286 11.72 -3.49 24.75
C ALA A 286 11.02 -4.08 25.98
N GLY A 287 10.88 -5.41 26.02
CA GLY A 287 10.29 -6.10 27.16
C GLY A 287 11.14 -5.98 28.42
N ALA A 288 12.48 -5.97 28.30
CA ALA A 288 13.36 -5.68 29.44
C ALA A 288 13.21 -4.22 29.91
N ASP A 289 13.16 -3.26 28.98
CA ASP A 289 13.03 -1.84 29.31
C ASP A 289 11.67 -1.52 29.97
N LEU A 290 10.62 -2.27 29.61
CA LEU A 290 9.25 -2.15 30.14
C LEU A 290 8.92 -3.13 31.27
N SER A 291 9.92 -3.79 31.87
CA SER A 291 9.72 -4.69 33.03
C SER A 291 8.75 -5.87 32.77
N VAL A 292 8.77 -6.44 31.56
CA VAL A 292 7.97 -7.60 31.12
C VAL A 292 8.82 -8.62 30.33
N LEU A 293 10.10 -8.77 30.70
CA LEU A 293 11.03 -9.63 29.97
C LEU A 293 10.60 -11.12 29.94
N ARG A 294 9.97 -11.62 31.02
CA ARG A 294 9.48 -13.02 31.05
C ARG A 294 8.36 -13.23 30.05
N GLU A 295 7.40 -12.31 29.98
CA GLU A 295 6.34 -12.31 29.00
C GLU A 295 6.89 -12.14 27.57
N ALA A 296 7.85 -11.24 27.37
CA ALA A 296 8.47 -10.99 26.07
C ALA A 296 9.28 -12.18 25.54
N THR A 297 9.98 -12.91 26.41
CA THR A 297 10.72 -14.14 26.03
C THR A 297 9.77 -15.27 25.64
N LEU A 298 8.65 -15.44 26.35
CA LEU A 298 7.59 -16.37 25.95
C LEU A 298 6.96 -15.96 24.62
N ALA A 299 6.66 -14.68 24.43
CA ALA A 299 6.12 -14.16 23.18
C ALA A 299 7.10 -14.38 22.01
N ALA A 300 8.39 -14.09 22.19
CA ALA A 300 9.41 -14.31 21.18
C ALA A 300 9.58 -15.80 20.84
N ALA A 301 9.53 -16.68 21.84
CA ALA A 301 9.56 -18.12 21.64
C ALA A 301 8.33 -18.62 20.88
N LEU A 302 7.13 -18.15 21.22
CA LEU A 302 5.89 -18.50 20.51
C LEU A 302 5.88 -18.05 19.04
N LEU A 303 6.56 -16.95 18.72
CA LEU A 303 6.67 -16.42 17.34
C LEU A 303 7.80 -17.05 16.52
N SER A 304 8.71 -17.80 17.15
CA SER A 304 9.87 -18.42 16.48
C SER A 304 9.79 -19.94 16.42
N GLU A 305 9.26 -20.58 17.46
CA GLU A 305 9.09 -22.02 17.55
C GLU A 305 7.79 -22.48 16.89
N ARG A 306 7.65 -23.80 16.75
CA ARG A 306 6.41 -24.43 16.32
C ARG A 306 5.26 -24.04 17.25
N ASP A 307 4.13 -23.65 16.66
CA ASP A 307 2.90 -23.33 17.38
C ASP A 307 2.46 -24.54 18.24
N PRO A 308 2.45 -24.42 19.59
CA PRO A 308 2.04 -25.51 20.45
C PRO A 308 0.52 -25.70 20.47
N PHE A 309 -0.26 -24.76 19.94
CA PHE A 309 -1.72 -24.78 19.98
C PHE A 309 -2.30 -25.57 18.80
N ARG A 310 -3.28 -26.43 19.07
CA ARG A 310 -3.88 -27.29 18.03
C ARG A 310 -4.86 -26.50 17.17
N ALA A 311 -4.59 -26.42 15.88
CA ALA A 311 -5.56 -25.94 14.89
C ALA A 311 -6.77 -26.90 14.84
N GLY A 312 -7.97 -26.41 15.14
CA GLY A 312 -9.21 -27.16 14.87
C GLY A 312 -10.06 -27.60 16.07
N ARG A 313 -9.98 -26.95 17.24
CA ARG A 313 -11.06 -26.97 18.24
C ARG A 313 -11.29 -25.63 18.92
N TRP A 314 -11.34 -24.55 18.17
CA TRP A 314 -12.39 -23.58 18.48
C TRP A 314 -13.67 -24.23 17.99
N SER A 315 -14.33 -24.96 18.91
CA SER A 315 -15.73 -25.26 18.69
C SER A 315 -16.38 -23.92 18.41
N GLY A 316 -16.85 -23.74 17.18
CA GLY A 316 -18.02 -22.94 16.91
C GLY A 316 -19.17 -23.55 17.70
N GLY A 317 -19.09 -23.46 19.02
CA GLY A 317 -20.25 -23.38 19.86
C GLY A 317 -20.95 -22.14 19.34
N GLN A 318 -22.03 -22.37 18.60
CA GLN A 318 -23.28 -21.67 18.82
C GLN A 318 -23.14 -20.82 20.09
N ARG A 319 -23.11 -19.49 19.94
CA ARG A 319 -23.16 -18.56 21.07
C ARG A 319 -24.19 -19.09 22.04
N ASP A 320 -23.73 -19.77 23.08
CA ASP A 320 -24.63 -20.26 24.08
C ASP A 320 -25.04 -18.98 24.79
N ARG A 321 -26.28 -18.55 24.53
CA ARG A 321 -26.88 -17.32 25.06
C ARG A 321 -27.02 -17.38 26.60
N MET A 322 -26.31 -18.28 27.28
CA MET A 322 -26.51 -18.62 28.68
C MET A 322 -25.22 -19.04 29.42
N THR A 323 -24.05 -18.55 29.05
CA THR A 323 -22.89 -18.57 29.96
C THR A 323 -22.26 -17.19 30.09
N THR A 324 -22.88 -16.42 30.97
CA THR A 324 -22.41 -15.14 31.49
C THR A 324 -21.18 -15.34 32.38
N ARG A 325 -20.04 -15.70 31.78
CA ARG A 325 -18.69 -15.50 32.36
C ARG A 325 -17.70 -15.23 31.23
N VAL A 326 -17.80 -14.04 30.65
CA VAL A 326 -16.65 -13.39 30.01
C VAL A 326 -15.75 -12.94 31.17
N THR A 327 -14.88 -13.82 31.63
CA THR A 327 -13.74 -13.43 32.47
C THR A 327 -12.68 -12.85 31.53
N ALA A 328 -12.22 -11.64 31.85
CA ALA A 328 -11.40 -10.73 31.03
C ALA A 328 -10.44 -11.43 30.05
N SER A 329 -10.84 -11.50 28.78
CA SER A 329 -9.97 -11.90 27.67
C SER A 329 -9.08 -10.72 27.27
N SER A 330 -7.78 -10.95 27.06
CA SER A 330 -6.86 -9.89 26.62
C SER A 330 -7.23 -9.40 25.22
N GLN A 331 -6.83 -8.18 24.85
CA GLN A 331 -7.02 -7.65 23.49
C GLN A 331 -5.88 -8.10 22.55
N SER A 332 -5.33 -9.30 22.75
CA SER A 332 -4.18 -9.80 21.99
C SER A 332 -4.13 -11.32 21.95
N ASP A 333 -4.13 -11.88 20.73
CA ASP A 333 -4.03 -13.33 20.53
C ASP A 333 -2.72 -13.89 21.11
N LEU A 334 -1.65 -13.10 21.08
CA LEU A 334 -0.35 -13.52 21.60
C LEU A 334 -0.28 -13.44 23.13
N VAL A 335 -0.87 -12.42 23.74
CA VAL A 335 -0.92 -12.32 25.21
C VAL A 335 -1.69 -13.51 25.79
N ASP A 336 -2.82 -13.89 25.19
CA ASP A 336 -3.57 -15.09 25.60
C ASP A 336 -2.71 -16.36 25.54
N ARG A 337 -1.90 -16.51 24.48
CA ARG A 337 -0.98 -17.65 24.33
C ARG A 337 0.16 -17.60 25.35
N VAL A 338 0.71 -16.43 25.67
CA VAL A 338 1.71 -16.24 26.72
C VAL A 338 1.15 -16.66 28.08
N THR A 339 -0.07 -16.21 28.41
CA THR A 339 -0.78 -16.61 29.64
C THR A 339 -0.95 -18.13 29.71
N CYS A 340 -1.34 -18.78 28.60
CA CYS A 340 -1.43 -20.24 28.54
C CYS A 340 -0.08 -20.93 28.82
N MET A 341 1.02 -20.39 28.31
CA MET A 341 2.36 -20.95 28.58
C MET A 341 2.78 -20.77 30.04
N GLN A 342 2.44 -19.64 30.67
CA GLN A 342 2.67 -19.43 32.10
C GLN A 342 1.85 -20.43 32.95
N LEU A 343 0.59 -20.65 32.60
CA LEU A 343 -0.26 -21.65 33.27
C LEU A 343 0.26 -23.08 33.09
N PHE A 344 0.76 -23.42 31.90
CA PHE A 344 1.39 -24.72 31.66
C PHE A 344 2.67 -24.88 32.49
N HIS A 345 3.49 -23.84 32.60
CA HIS A 345 4.71 -23.88 33.42
C HIS A 345 4.39 -24.10 34.91
N ASN A 346 3.39 -23.39 35.44
CA ASN A 346 3.06 -23.39 36.86
C ASN A 346 2.20 -24.59 37.28
N SER A 347 1.21 -24.96 36.47
CA SER A 347 0.14 -25.89 36.86
C SER A 347 0.02 -27.10 35.93
N ARG A 348 0.85 -27.20 34.89
CA ARG A 348 0.83 -28.26 33.86
C ARG A 348 -0.54 -28.47 33.19
N ILE A 349 -1.37 -27.42 33.21
CA ILE A 349 -2.66 -27.38 32.51
C ILE A 349 -2.40 -27.50 31.01
N THR A 350 -3.27 -28.21 30.28
CA THR A 350 -3.13 -28.43 28.82
C THR A 350 -4.27 -27.82 28.00
N GLU A 351 -5.21 -27.16 28.68
CA GLU A 351 -6.34 -26.46 28.11
C GLU A 351 -6.72 -25.25 28.96
N HIS A 352 -6.92 -24.10 28.33
CA HIS A 352 -7.41 -22.89 28.99
C HIS A 352 -8.15 -22.00 27.98
N GLU A 353 -9.34 -21.51 28.35
CA GLU A 353 -10.17 -20.64 27.50
C GLU A 353 -10.40 -21.12 26.05
N GLY A 354 -10.54 -22.43 25.87
CA GLY A 354 -10.74 -23.04 24.55
C GLY A 354 -9.47 -23.16 23.71
N LEU A 355 -8.31 -22.76 24.23
CA LEU A 355 -7.00 -23.08 23.67
C LEU A 355 -6.51 -24.40 24.24
N THR A 356 -6.17 -25.35 23.36
CA THR A 356 -5.56 -26.63 23.72
C THR A 356 -4.17 -26.72 23.12
N TRP A 357 -3.20 -27.21 23.87
CA TRP A 357 -1.81 -27.28 23.40
C TRP A 357 -1.15 -28.63 23.61
N GLU A 358 -0.19 -28.92 22.75
CA GLU A 358 0.63 -30.12 22.81
C GLU A 358 1.75 -29.96 23.86
N PRO A 359 1.84 -30.83 24.90
CA PRO A 359 2.83 -30.67 25.96
C PRO A 359 4.29 -30.73 25.49
N ALA A 360 4.58 -31.45 24.41
CA ALA A 360 5.93 -31.52 23.85
C ALA A 360 6.35 -30.18 23.22
N ALA A 361 5.52 -29.63 22.34
CA ALA A 361 5.75 -28.32 21.72
C ALA A 361 5.78 -27.20 22.77
N ALA A 362 4.87 -27.21 23.75
CA ALA A 362 4.87 -26.22 24.84
C ALA A 362 6.18 -26.26 25.67
N ARG A 363 6.73 -27.45 25.93
CA ARG A 363 8.05 -27.56 26.59
C ARG A 363 9.19 -27.01 25.74
N GLN A 364 9.13 -27.15 24.42
CA GLN A 364 10.11 -26.58 23.51
C GLN A 364 10.06 -25.05 23.55
N VAL A 365 8.86 -24.46 23.49
CA VAL A 365 8.64 -23.02 23.66
C VAL A 365 9.22 -22.52 24.99
N LEU A 366 8.95 -23.22 26.11
CA LEU A 366 9.51 -22.85 27.41
C LEU A 366 11.05 -22.90 27.45
N ARG A 367 11.67 -23.87 26.77
CA ARG A 367 13.14 -23.96 26.67
C ARG A 367 13.72 -22.80 25.87
N ALA A 368 13.12 -22.47 24.72
CA ALA A 368 13.54 -21.35 23.89
C ALA A 368 13.38 -20.01 24.64
N ALA A 369 12.26 -19.82 25.35
CA ALA A 369 12.02 -18.65 26.19
C ALA A 369 13.11 -18.51 27.28
N GLU A 370 13.45 -19.60 27.97
CA GLU A 370 14.52 -19.60 28.98
C GLU A 370 15.90 -19.29 28.38
N GLN A 371 16.19 -19.77 27.17
CA GLN A 371 17.42 -19.41 26.45
C GLN A 371 17.46 -17.91 26.13
N PHE A 372 16.37 -17.33 25.62
CA PHE A 372 16.29 -15.89 25.38
C PHE A 372 16.42 -15.08 26.67
N TYR A 373 15.79 -15.53 27.75
CA TYR A 373 15.87 -14.87 29.06
C TYR A 373 17.32 -14.78 29.55
N ARG A 374 18.09 -15.87 29.46
CA ARG A 374 19.51 -15.90 29.88
C ARG A 374 20.43 -15.03 29.03
N LEU A 375 20.10 -14.85 27.75
CA LEU A 375 20.88 -14.02 26.83
C LEU A 375 20.63 -12.52 27.03
N CYS A 376 19.52 -12.15 27.67
CA CYS A 376 19.22 -10.77 28.02
C CYS A 376 19.89 -10.43 29.35
N GLU A 377 20.95 -9.61 29.32
CA GLU A 377 21.58 -9.03 30.52
C GLU A 377 20.61 -8.03 31.19
N SER A 378 19.66 -8.53 31.99
CA SER A 378 18.74 -7.72 32.78
C SER A 378 19.05 -7.85 34.26
N SER A 379 19.36 -6.72 34.91
CA SER A 379 19.56 -6.60 36.35
C SER A 379 18.27 -6.20 37.10
N ARG A 380 17.10 -6.31 36.45
CA ARG A 380 15.81 -5.85 37.00
C ARG A 380 14.85 -7.02 37.12
N ASP A 381 14.56 -7.40 38.36
CA ASP A 381 13.47 -8.32 38.74
C ASP A 381 12.12 -7.61 38.90
N GLU A 382 12.07 -6.30 38.63
CA GLU A 382 10.83 -5.53 38.67
C GLU A 382 9.89 -5.99 37.56
N ARG A 383 8.61 -6.15 37.90
CA ARG A 383 7.52 -6.49 36.98
C ARG A 383 6.63 -5.27 36.81
N ALA A 384 6.21 -4.98 35.58
CA ALA A 384 5.27 -3.90 35.29
C ALA A 384 3.96 -4.04 36.08
N GLU A 385 3.34 -2.90 36.42
CA GLU A 385 2.01 -2.87 37.06
C GLU A 385 0.92 -3.48 36.16
N ASP A 386 0.98 -3.18 34.86
CA ASP A 386 0.17 -3.81 33.82
C ASP A 386 1.05 -4.54 32.79
N PRO A 387 1.34 -5.84 33.01
CA PRO A 387 2.16 -6.62 32.10
C PRO A 387 1.55 -6.82 30.71
N GLU A 388 0.22 -6.83 30.57
CA GLU A 388 -0.44 -6.99 29.27
C GLU A 388 -0.19 -5.75 28.42
N GLN A 389 -0.48 -4.57 28.96
CA GLN A 389 -0.23 -3.30 28.27
C GLN A 389 1.25 -3.16 27.89
N ALA A 390 2.15 -3.40 28.85
CA ALA A 390 3.59 -3.28 28.61
C ALA A 390 4.09 -4.27 27.53
N LEU A 391 3.57 -5.52 27.49
CA LEU A 391 3.93 -6.46 26.43
C LEU A 391 3.42 -5.99 25.06
N ARG A 392 2.20 -5.43 24.98
CA ARG A 392 1.64 -4.88 23.74
C ARG A 392 2.44 -3.67 23.23
N GLN A 393 2.93 -2.82 24.12
CA GLN A 393 3.85 -1.73 23.79
C GLN A 393 5.22 -2.26 23.32
N ALA A 394 5.75 -3.32 23.94
CA ALA A 394 6.98 -3.97 23.47
C ALA A 394 6.81 -4.59 22.07
N LEU A 395 5.64 -5.16 21.77
CA LEU A 395 5.28 -5.65 20.44
C LEU A 395 5.21 -4.52 19.41
N LEU A 396 4.67 -3.35 19.76
CA LEU A 396 4.65 -2.17 18.89
C LEU A 396 6.07 -1.72 18.51
N ALA A 397 7.01 -1.74 19.45
CA ALA A 397 8.41 -1.43 19.18
C ALA A 397 9.09 -2.42 18.22
N ALA A 398 8.65 -3.68 18.20
CA ALA A 398 9.21 -4.76 17.36
C ALA A 398 8.53 -4.88 15.99
N TYR A 399 7.28 -4.43 15.87
CA TYR A 399 6.48 -4.54 14.65
C TYR A 399 5.84 -3.19 14.24
N PRO A 400 6.57 -2.06 14.24
CA PRO A 400 5.98 -0.75 13.98
C PRO A 400 5.36 -0.66 12.57
N ASP A 401 5.98 -1.31 11.58
CA ASP A 401 5.52 -1.39 10.19
C ASP A 401 4.33 -2.31 9.97
N ARG A 402 3.89 -3.04 10.99
CA ARG A 402 2.74 -3.96 10.91
C ARG A 402 1.51 -3.42 11.63
N LEU A 403 1.50 -2.13 11.95
CA LEU A 403 0.32 -1.44 12.42
C LEU A 403 -0.74 -1.38 11.32
N ALA A 404 -1.96 -1.75 11.68
CA ALA A 404 -3.11 -1.74 10.80
C ALA A 404 -4.28 -1.02 11.43
N LYS A 405 -5.08 -0.37 10.58
CA LYS A 405 -6.31 0.31 10.93
C LYS A 405 -7.51 -0.36 10.30
N LEU A 406 -8.51 -0.67 11.13
CA LEU A 406 -9.76 -1.30 10.69
C LEU A 406 -10.48 -0.43 9.65
N ARG A 407 -11.02 -1.07 8.60
CA ARG A 407 -11.82 -0.36 7.58
C ARG A 407 -13.19 0.00 8.16
N SER A 408 -13.71 1.16 7.78
CA SER A 408 -15.05 1.61 8.18
C SER A 408 -16.10 0.53 7.90
N GLY A 409 -16.86 0.13 8.92
CA GLY A 409 -17.93 -0.86 8.82
C GLY A 409 -17.46 -2.33 8.80
N SER A 410 -16.15 -2.61 8.81
CA SER A 410 -15.62 -3.96 8.95
C SER A 410 -15.33 -4.30 10.41
N ARG A 411 -15.20 -5.59 10.73
CA ARG A 411 -14.79 -6.11 12.06
C ARG A 411 -13.50 -6.93 12.02
N ASP A 412 -13.02 -7.24 10.83
CA ASP A 412 -11.94 -8.17 10.55
C ASP A 412 -11.01 -7.73 9.41
N ARG A 413 -11.40 -6.76 8.58
CA ARG A 413 -10.60 -6.23 7.48
C ARG A 413 -10.03 -4.86 7.79
N ALA A 414 -8.75 -4.71 7.57
CA ALA A 414 -7.99 -3.51 7.85
C ALA A 414 -7.07 -3.11 6.67
N ARG A 415 -6.45 -1.95 6.81
CA ARG A 415 -5.33 -1.51 5.98
C ARG A 415 -4.11 -1.36 6.88
N MET A 416 -3.03 -2.04 6.52
CA MET A 416 -1.74 -1.97 7.20
C MET A 416 -0.89 -0.83 6.62
N ILE A 417 0.11 -0.38 7.37
CA ILE A 417 1.25 0.38 6.83
C ILE A 417 1.80 -0.33 5.57
N GLY A 418 2.25 0.46 4.59
CA GLY A 418 2.57 0.00 3.23
C GLY A 418 1.31 -0.22 2.36
N GLY A 419 0.14 0.18 2.85
CA GLY A 419 -1.13 0.14 2.14
C GLY A 419 -1.75 -1.25 1.93
N ARG A 420 -1.11 -2.33 2.40
CA ARG A 420 -1.59 -3.71 2.22
C ARG A 420 -2.91 -3.92 2.95
N GLY A 421 -3.91 -4.45 2.23
CA GLY A 421 -5.14 -4.93 2.86
C GLY A 421 -4.89 -6.20 3.65
N VAL A 422 -5.42 -6.28 4.87
CA VAL A 422 -5.28 -7.44 5.75
C VAL A 422 -6.63 -7.89 6.29
N CYS A 423 -6.76 -9.18 6.57
CA CYS A 423 -7.94 -9.80 7.14
C CYS A 423 -7.53 -10.68 8.33
N LEU A 424 -8.12 -10.41 9.48
CA LEU A 424 -7.97 -11.21 10.69
C LEU A 424 -8.50 -12.62 10.47
N ASP A 425 -7.82 -13.61 11.03
CA ASP A 425 -8.30 -14.99 11.02
C ASP A 425 -9.63 -15.10 11.80
N GLU A 426 -10.44 -16.11 11.47
CA GLU A 426 -11.66 -16.41 12.20
C GLU A 426 -11.35 -16.65 13.69
N SER A 427 -10.16 -17.20 13.98
CA SER A 427 -9.70 -17.44 15.33
C SER A 427 -9.13 -16.22 16.06
N SER A 428 -9.16 -15.03 15.49
CA SER A 428 -8.67 -13.82 16.18
C SER A 428 -9.69 -13.34 17.20
N ARG A 429 -9.21 -12.99 18.40
CA ARG A 429 -9.99 -12.29 19.42
C ARG A 429 -9.96 -10.79 19.27
N VAL A 430 -8.91 -10.26 18.65
CA VAL A 430 -8.87 -8.87 18.19
C VAL A 430 -9.97 -8.72 17.13
N ARG A 431 -11.07 -8.09 17.51
CA ARG A 431 -12.23 -7.75 16.68
C ARG A 431 -12.81 -6.43 17.13
N ASN A 432 -13.03 -5.54 16.17
CA ASN A 432 -13.55 -4.17 16.36
C ASN A 432 -12.56 -3.17 16.98
N GLU A 433 -11.38 -3.58 17.42
CA GLU A 433 -10.34 -2.62 17.82
C GLU A 433 -9.89 -1.82 16.60
N PRO A 434 -9.85 -0.48 16.70
CA PRO A 434 -9.59 0.38 15.55
C PRO A 434 -8.17 0.21 15.01
N LEU A 435 -7.22 -0.13 15.90
CA LEU A 435 -5.80 -0.28 15.61
C LEU A 435 -5.27 -1.58 16.19
N PHE A 436 -4.46 -2.30 15.42
CA PHE A 436 -3.81 -3.53 15.85
C PHE A 436 -2.54 -3.82 15.06
N LEU A 437 -1.64 -4.63 15.64
CA LEU A 437 -0.47 -5.17 14.98
C LEU A 437 -0.78 -6.51 14.33
N CYS A 438 -0.25 -6.72 13.14
CA CYS A 438 -0.26 -8.01 12.46
C CYS A 438 1.04 -8.77 12.78
N LEU A 439 1.03 -9.65 13.80
CA LEU A 439 2.26 -10.28 14.31
C LEU A 439 2.68 -11.51 13.48
N GLU A 440 1.74 -12.37 13.16
CA GLU A 440 1.92 -13.46 12.19
C GLU A 440 0.94 -13.26 11.04
N LEU A 441 1.46 -13.12 9.82
CA LEU A 441 0.66 -12.97 8.63
C LEU A 441 1.22 -13.77 7.45
N SER A 442 0.33 -14.15 6.55
CA SER A 442 0.68 -14.80 5.28
C SER A 442 0.08 -13.98 4.14
N ASP A 443 0.94 -13.59 3.21
CA ASP A 443 0.48 -12.92 2.00
C ASP A 443 -0.26 -13.90 1.07
N GLY A 444 -1.11 -13.38 0.19
CA GLY A 444 -1.97 -14.17 -0.70
C GLY A 444 -2.74 -13.31 -1.70
N THR A 445 -3.62 -13.94 -2.49
CA THR A 445 -4.48 -13.21 -3.43
C THR A 445 -5.60 -12.47 -2.67
N GLY A 446 -5.65 -11.14 -2.77
CA GLY A 446 -6.63 -10.33 -2.04
C GLY A 446 -6.05 -9.71 -0.77
N ASP A 447 -6.77 -9.70 0.35
CA ASP A 447 -6.24 -9.24 1.65
C ASP A 447 -5.31 -10.32 2.25
N ALA A 448 -4.17 -9.94 2.82
CA ALA A 448 -3.27 -10.86 3.52
C ALA A 448 -3.91 -11.37 4.82
N ARG A 449 -3.71 -12.64 5.16
CA ARG A 449 -4.33 -13.25 6.34
C ARG A 449 -3.47 -13.06 7.58
N VAL A 450 -4.05 -12.52 8.65
CA VAL A 450 -3.39 -12.30 9.95
C VAL A 450 -3.83 -13.39 10.91
N ARG A 451 -2.89 -14.26 11.32
CA ARG A 451 -3.13 -15.39 12.23
C ARG A 451 -2.99 -15.03 13.70
N ILE A 452 -2.12 -14.07 14.00
CA ILE A 452 -1.89 -13.56 15.35
C ILE A 452 -1.92 -12.04 15.27
N ALA A 453 -2.85 -11.43 16.00
CA ALA A 453 -2.98 -9.99 16.12
C ALA A 453 -2.88 -9.52 17.57
N SER A 454 -2.54 -8.25 17.75
CA SER A 454 -2.52 -7.59 19.05
C SER A 454 -3.04 -6.18 18.93
N ALA A 455 -4.10 -5.82 19.64
CA ALA A 455 -4.66 -4.48 19.60
C ALA A 455 -3.66 -3.44 20.11
N ILE A 456 -3.77 -2.21 19.60
CA ILE A 456 -2.92 -1.07 19.98
C ILE A 456 -3.80 0.12 20.32
N GLU A 457 -3.44 0.86 21.36
CA GLU A 457 -4.11 2.10 21.71
C GLU A 457 -3.46 3.28 20.98
N ALA A 458 -4.27 4.20 20.49
CA ALA A 458 -3.79 5.40 19.80
C ALA A 458 -2.87 6.26 20.68
N ALA A 459 -3.09 6.25 22.01
CA ALA A 459 -2.28 7.00 22.97
C ALA A 459 -0.81 6.53 23.06
N TRP A 460 -0.49 5.32 22.58
CA TRP A 460 0.89 4.80 22.57
C TRP A 460 1.66 5.22 21.31
N LEU A 461 0.98 5.84 20.34
CA LEU A 461 1.59 6.30 19.09
C LEU A 461 2.09 7.74 19.29
N ASP A 462 3.39 7.87 19.53
CA ASP A 462 4.03 9.17 19.73
C ASP A 462 4.44 9.85 18.41
N SER A 463 5.04 11.03 18.51
CA SER A 463 5.50 11.82 17.35
C SER A 463 6.70 11.23 16.61
N SER A 464 7.34 10.19 17.15
CA SER A 464 8.40 9.46 16.44
C SER A 464 7.81 8.46 15.44
N LEU A 465 6.61 7.94 15.72
CA LEU A 465 5.87 7.01 14.84
C LEU A 465 4.87 7.76 13.95
N CYS A 466 4.27 8.84 14.45
CA CYS A 466 3.20 9.55 13.78
C CYS A 466 3.55 11.00 13.45
N SER A 467 3.07 11.47 12.30
CA SER A 467 3.17 12.87 11.87
C SER A 467 1.78 13.44 11.59
N GLU A 468 1.55 14.68 12.04
CA GLU A 468 0.36 15.44 11.72
C GLU A 468 0.66 16.40 10.56
N ARG A 469 -0.25 16.47 9.59
CA ARG A 469 -0.12 17.32 8.40
C ARG A 469 -1.45 18.01 8.11
N ASP A 470 -1.39 19.31 7.86
CA ASP A 470 -2.53 20.07 7.36
C ASP A 470 -2.51 20.03 5.83
N GLU A 471 -3.48 19.34 5.25
CA GLU A 471 -3.61 19.12 3.80
C GLU A 471 -4.80 19.92 3.24
N LEU A 472 -4.61 20.47 2.03
CA LEU A 472 -5.63 21.25 1.33
C LEU A 472 -6.26 20.42 0.21
N PHE A 473 -7.58 20.53 0.09
CA PHE A 473 -8.37 19.84 -0.92
C PHE A 473 -9.33 20.83 -1.56
N PHE A 474 -9.60 20.67 -2.85
CA PHE A 474 -10.72 21.36 -3.48
C PHE A 474 -11.97 20.51 -3.38
N ASN A 475 -13.05 21.06 -2.82
CA ASN A 475 -14.36 20.41 -2.79
C ASN A 475 -15.12 20.77 -4.08
N PRO A 476 -15.32 19.84 -5.04
CA PRO A 476 -15.95 20.16 -6.32
C PRO A 476 -17.44 20.49 -6.20
N THR A 477 -18.13 20.00 -5.16
CA THR A 477 -19.54 20.26 -4.93
C THR A 477 -19.78 21.63 -4.29
N ARG A 478 -18.92 22.01 -3.34
CA ARG A 478 -19.00 23.31 -2.65
C ARG A 478 -18.20 24.42 -3.35
N HIS A 479 -17.40 24.08 -4.36
CA HIS A 479 -16.55 24.99 -5.11
C HIS A 479 -15.60 25.83 -4.23
N GLN A 480 -15.05 25.22 -3.19
CA GLN A 480 -14.16 25.87 -2.23
C GLN A 480 -12.99 24.99 -1.85
N VAL A 481 -11.91 25.62 -1.41
CA VAL A 481 -10.80 24.95 -0.75
C VAL A 481 -11.23 24.59 0.68
N GLU A 482 -11.05 23.33 1.04
CA GLU A 482 -11.22 22.79 2.38
C GLU A 482 -9.85 22.32 2.89
N ALA A 483 -9.62 22.45 4.19
CA ALA A 483 -8.42 21.94 4.82
C ALA A 483 -8.79 20.81 5.79
N ARG A 484 -7.93 19.80 5.86
CA ARG A 484 -8.06 18.71 6.82
C ARG A 484 -6.74 18.48 7.50
N ARG A 485 -6.80 18.37 8.82
CA ARG A 485 -5.70 17.89 9.63
C ARG A 485 -5.71 16.37 9.59
N ARG A 486 -4.61 15.77 9.16
CA ARG A 486 -4.46 14.33 9.03
C ARG A 486 -3.29 13.84 9.84
N THR A 487 -3.55 12.83 10.66
CA THR A 487 -2.54 12.14 11.45
C THR A 487 -2.18 10.84 10.74
N TYR A 488 -0.91 10.69 10.40
CA TYR A 488 -0.37 9.53 9.71
C TYR A 488 0.63 8.80 10.60
N CYS A 489 0.51 7.48 10.70
CA CYS A 489 1.65 6.62 11.07
C CYS A 489 2.29 6.13 9.77
N GLU A 490 3.45 6.68 9.43
CA GLU A 490 4.04 6.55 8.09
C GLU A 490 3.04 6.90 6.96
N ASP A 491 2.55 5.90 6.21
CA ASP A 491 1.56 6.05 5.13
C ASP A 491 0.12 5.70 5.56
N LEU A 492 -0.07 5.26 6.80
CA LEU A 492 -1.37 4.85 7.35
C LEU A 492 -2.11 6.04 7.96
N LEU A 493 -3.23 6.44 7.35
CA LEU A 493 -4.11 7.50 7.86
C LEU A 493 -4.88 7.05 9.12
N LEU A 494 -4.49 7.58 10.28
CA LEU A 494 -5.09 7.26 11.58
C LEU A 494 -6.32 8.10 11.89
N GLU A 495 -6.25 9.41 11.65
CA GLU A 495 -7.34 10.33 11.93
C GLU A 495 -7.37 11.44 10.89
N GLU A 496 -8.56 11.94 10.64
CA GLU A 496 -8.81 13.06 9.75
C GLU A 496 -9.84 13.98 10.39
N THR A 497 -9.47 15.24 10.62
CA THR A 497 -10.33 16.25 11.22
C THR A 497 -10.44 17.46 10.29
N PRO A 498 -11.65 17.93 9.95
CA PRO A 498 -11.82 19.18 9.20
C PRO A 498 -11.25 20.37 9.98
N ILE A 499 -10.50 21.23 9.31
CA ILE A 499 -9.98 22.49 9.88
C ILE A 499 -10.33 23.67 8.97
N ALA A 500 -10.20 24.89 9.50
CA ALA A 500 -10.36 26.09 8.69
C ALA A 500 -9.23 26.18 7.66
N ALA A 501 -9.57 26.40 6.39
CA ALA A 501 -8.56 26.60 5.36
C ALA A 501 -7.72 27.86 5.67
N PRO A 502 -6.38 27.74 5.74
CA PRO A 502 -5.51 28.87 5.99
C PRO A 502 -5.68 29.90 4.88
N ASN A 503 -5.54 31.17 5.21
CA ASN A 503 -5.53 32.24 4.22
C ASN A 503 -4.09 32.51 3.77
N ASP A 504 -3.47 31.52 3.14
CA ASP A 504 -2.07 31.57 2.69
C ASP A 504 -1.95 31.30 1.18
N PHE A 505 -0.72 31.42 0.67
CA PHE A 505 -0.41 31.23 -0.74
C PHE A 505 -0.83 29.84 -1.28
N ARG A 506 -0.79 28.78 -0.45
CA ARG A 506 -1.13 27.42 -0.89
C ARG A 506 -2.63 27.29 -1.18
N THR A 507 -3.47 27.92 -0.35
CA THR A 507 -4.92 28.00 -0.60
C THR A 507 -5.22 28.77 -1.88
N SER A 508 -4.57 29.92 -2.08
CA SER A 508 -4.73 30.74 -3.28
C SER A 508 -4.28 30.00 -4.55
N GLN A 509 -3.17 29.28 -4.48
CA GLN A 509 -2.64 28.48 -5.60
C GLN A 509 -3.63 27.36 -5.99
N LEU A 510 -4.08 26.56 -5.02
CA LEU A 510 -5.03 25.48 -5.27
C LEU A 510 -6.37 25.99 -5.82
N LEU A 511 -6.83 27.14 -5.33
CA LEU A 511 -8.04 27.79 -5.83
C LEU A 511 -7.85 28.28 -7.27
N ALA A 512 -6.70 28.89 -7.59
CA ALA A 512 -6.38 29.39 -8.93
C ALA A 512 -6.35 28.26 -9.98
N GLU A 513 -5.76 27.10 -9.65
CA GLU A 513 -5.75 25.91 -10.51
C GLU A 513 -7.18 25.46 -10.88
N HIS A 514 -8.08 25.41 -9.89
CA HIS A 514 -9.47 25.02 -10.10
C HIS A 514 -10.31 26.11 -10.77
N ALA A 515 -10.03 27.38 -10.47
CA ALA A 515 -10.64 28.54 -11.13
C ALA A 515 -10.26 28.59 -12.61
N ALA A 516 -9.00 28.30 -12.95
CA ALA A 516 -8.54 28.22 -14.33
C ALA A 516 -9.32 27.15 -15.11
N SER A 517 -9.64 26.01 -14.49
CA SER A 517 -10.47 24.97 -15.13
C SER A 517 -11.97 25.33 -15.22
N ASN A 518 -12.43 26.34 -14.47
CA ASN A 518 -13.84 26.74 -14.35
C ASN A 518 -14.06 28.24 -14.61
N LEU A 519 -13.41 28.78 -15.63
CA LEU A 519 -13.32 30.23 -15.87
C LEU A 519 -14.67 30.95 -15.91
N LEU A 520 -15.65 30.38 -16.63
CA LEU A 520 -17.01 30.94 -16.75
C LEU A 520 -17.72 31.13 -15.39
N ARG A 521 -17.34 30.34 -14.38
CA ARG A 521 -17.89 30.49 -13.04
C ARG A 521 -17.29 31.68 -12.31
N VAL A 522 -16.00 31.94 -12.50
CA VAL A 522 -15.27 32.96 -11.71
C VAL A 522 -15.26 34.34 -12.36
N LEU A 523 -15.49 34.43 -13.67
CA LEU A 523 -15.50 35.69 -14.38
C LEU A 523 -16.52 36.67 -13.79
N PRO A 524 -16.19 37.97 -13.74
CA PRO A 524 -17.14 38.99 -13.34
C PRO A 524 -18.27 39.07 -14.37
N ALA A 525 -19.48 39.45 -13.94
CA ALA A 525 -20.60 39.64 -14.85
C ALA A 525 -20.28 40.70 -15.93
N ASP A 526 -20.77 40.52 -17.15
CA ASP A 526 -20.48 41.43 -18.29
C ASP A 526 -20.92 42.87 -18.01
N ASP A 527 -21.98 43.05 -17.22
CA ASP A 527 -22.53 44.36 -16.85
C ASP A 527 -21.86 44.98 -15.60
N SER A 528 -20.95 44.27 -14.94
CA SER A 528 -20.15 44.79 -13.82
C SER A 528 -19.13 45.83 -14.28
N PRO A 529 -18.58 46.67 -13.39
CA PRO A 529 -17.51 47.61 -13.74
C PRO A 529 -16.31 46.92 -14.41
N ALA A 530 -15.90 45.74 -13.93
CA ALA A 530 -14.81 44.97 -14.49
C ALA A 530 -15.15 44.37 -15.86
N GLY A 531 -16.36 43.82 -16.03
CA GLY A 531 -16.84 43.28 -17.32
C GLY A 531 -16.90 44.35 -18.41
N ARG A 532 -17.48 45.51 -18.08
CA ARG A 532 -17.52 46.68 -19.00
C ARG A 532 -16.12 47.19 -19.34
N PHE A 533 -15.21 47.24 -18.37
CA PHE A 533 -13.82 47.64 -18.62
C PHE A 533 -13.10 46.65 -19.55
N ARG A 534 -13.23 45.34 -19.31
CA ARG A 534 -12.69 44.29 -20.20
C ARG A 534 -13.21 44.44 -21.63
N ALA A 535 -14.51 44.63 -21.80
CA ALA A 535 -15.13 44.83 -23.10
C ALA A 535 -14.64 46.10 -23.81
N ARG A 536 -14.48 47.21 -23.06
CA ARG A 536 -13.91 48.48 -23.57
C ARG A 536 -12.48 48.30 -24.07
N VAL A 537 -11.62 47.67 -23.27
CA VAL A 537 -10.21 47.44 -23.63
C VAL A 537 -10.11 46.54 -24.86
N GLY A 538 -10.85 45.43 -24.91
CA GLY A 538 -10.85 44.53 -26.06
C GLY A 538 -11.38 45.19 -27.34
N TRP A 539 -12.44 46.00 -27.22
CA TRP A 539 -12.97 46.79 -28.33
C TRP A 539 -11.94 47.80 -28.85
N LEU A 540 -11.31 48.57 -27.94
CA LEU A 540 -10.34 49.59 -28.31
C LEU A 540 -9.08 49.00 -28.93
N ALA A 541 -8.58 47.87 -28.40
CA ALA A 541 -7.45 47.13 -28.95
C ALA A 541 -7.70 46.68 -30.41
N THR A 542 -8.95 46.33 -30.73
CA THR A 542 -9.35 45.95 -32.10
C THR A 542 -9.51 47.19 -33.00
N ALA A 543 -10.12 48.25 -32.46
CA ALA A 543 -10.39 49.49 -33.20
C ALA A 543 -9.13 50.31 -33.52
N LEU A 544 -8.15 50.29 -32.62
CA LEU A 544 -6.88 51.03 -32.72
C LEU A 544 -5.71 50.12 -32.31
N PRO A 545 -5.25 49.22 -33.19
CA PRO A 545 -4.15 48.29 -32.88
C PRO A 545 -2.84 48.99 -32.50
N ASP A 546 -2.60 50.20 -33.02
CA ASP A 546 -1.40 51.00 -32.77
C ASP A 546 -1.19 51.40 -31.29
N LEU A 547 -2.23 51.26 -30.44
CA LEU A 547 -2.14 51.55 -29.00
C LEU A 547 -1.47 50.42 -28.20
N GLU A 548 -1.26 49.25 -28.81
CA GLU A 548 -0.60 48.07 -28.20
C GLU A 548 -1.17 47.71 -26.81
N LEU A 549 -2.50 47.77 -26.68
CA LEU A 549 -3.20 47.42 -25.44
C LEU A 549 -3.10 45.91 -25.16
N PRO A 550 -3.01 45.49 -23.89
CA PRO A 550 -2.95 44.07 -23.54
C PRO A 550 -4.24 43.34 -23.91
N THR A 551 -4.13 42.09 -24.37
CA THR A 551 -5.27 41.20 -24.60
C THR A 551 -5.71 40.58 -23.26
N LEU A 552 -6.83 41.06 -22.71
CA LEU A 552 -7.45 40.52 -21.51
C LEU A 552 -8.34 39.30 -21.84
N ASP A 553 -7.79 38.38 -22.61
CA ASP A 553 -8.46 37.14 -23.03
C ASP A 553 -8.45 36.09 -21.92
N ASP A 554 -9.12 34.96 -22.18
CA ASP A 554 -9.27 33.89 -21.19
C ASP A 554 -7.91 33.28 -20.80
N ASP A 555 -6.93 33.24 -21.70
CA ASP A 555 -5.60 32.69 -21.42
C ASP A 555 -4.78 33.64 -20.56
N TRP A 556 -4.84 34.94 -20.84
CA TRP A 556 -4.27 35.97 -19.98
C TRP A 556 -4.86 35.88 -18.57
N ILE A 557 -6.18 35.73 -18.45
CA ILE A 557 -6.83 35.60 -17.15
C ILE A 557 -6.35 34.36 -16.41
N ARG A 558 -6.29 33.19 -17.06
CA ARG A 558 -5.79 31.95 -16.43
C ARG A 558 -4.41 32.13 -15.80
N ASN A 559 -3.53 32.89 -16.45
CA ASN A 559 -2.17 33.16 -15.99
C ASN A 559 -2.08 34.19 -14.84
N HIS A 560 -3.18 34.84 -14.47
CA HIS A 560 -3.22 35.93 -13.47
C HIS A 560 -4.26 35.70 -12.36
N LEU A 561 -4.91 34.52 -12.33
CA LEU A 561 -5.91 34.17 -11.32
C LEU A 561 -5.30 34.08 -9.91
N ASP A 562 -4.02 33.74 -9.79
CA ASP A 562 -3.28 33.68 -8.52
C ASP A 562 -3.40 34.99 -7.72
N LYS A 563 -3.30 36.14 -8.40
CA LYS A 563 -3.43 37.47 -7.79
C LYS A 563 -4.82 37.75 -7.23
N LEU A 564 -5.87 37.22 -7.86
CA LEU A 564 -7.26 37.37 -7.40
C LEU A 564 -7.62 36.37 -6.30
N CYS A 565 -6.94 35.23 -6.25
CA CYS A 565 -7.18 34.19 -5.26
C CYS A 565 -6.56 34.53 -3.89
N VAL A 566 -5.75 35.59 -3.79
CA VAL A 566 -5.22 36.07 -2.51
C VAL A 566 -6.36 36.52 -1.61
N GLY A 567 -6.51 35.88 -0.45
CA GLY A 567 -7.60 36.19 0.48
C GLY A 567 -8.87 35.36 0.28
N SER A 568 -9.00 34.66 -0.85
CA SER A 568 -10.20 33.92 -1.22
C SER A 568 -10.08 32.42 -0.99
N ARG A 569 -11.21 31.78 -0.68
CA ARG A 569 -11.31 30.33 -0.43
C ARG A 569 -12.33 29.63 -1.32
N SER A 570 -13.16 30.36 -2.03
CA SER A 570 -14.20 29.81 -2.89
C SER A 570 -14.22 30.44 -4.28
N LEU A 571 -14.68 29.68 -5.28
CA LEU A 571 -14.86 30.21 -6.64
C LEU A 571 -15.93 31.30 -6.69
N ASP A 572 -16.90 31.27 -5.78
CA ASP A 572 -17.99 32.24 -5.73
C ASP A 572 -17.51 33.59 -5.17
N GLU A 573 -16.53 33.59 -4.26
CA GLU A 573 -15.83 34.83 -3.83
C GLU A 573 -15.09 35.49 -4.99
N LEU A 574 -14.51 34.69 -5.91
CA LEU A 574 -13.77 35.22 -7.04
C LEU A 574 -14.65 36.06 -7.96
N ARG A 575 -15.95 35.79 -8.11
CA ARG A 575 -16.85 36.65 -8.92
C ARG A 575 -16.86 38.11 -8.48
N ASN A 576 -16.66 38.34 -7.18
CA ASN A 576 -16.67 39.66 -6.56
C ASN A 576 -15.27 40.13 -6.15
N ALA A 577 -14.22 39.44 -6.57
CA ALA A 577 -12.84 39.85 -6.33
C ALA A 577 -12.52 41.16 -7.07
N ALA A 578 -11.33 41.70 -6.80
CA ALA A 578 -10.83 42.96 -7.36
C ALA A 578 -10.43 42.84 -8.86
N TRP A 579 -11.33 42.31 -9.69
CA TRP A 579 -11.14 42.15 -11.14
C TRP A 579 -10.82 43.46 -11.86
N LEU A 580 -11.50 44.55 -11.46
CA LEU A 580 -11.26 45.85 -12.06
C LEU A 580 -9.83 46.32 -11.80
N ASP A 581 -9.35 46.18 -10.57
CA ASP A 581 -7.98 46.56 -10.19
C ASP A 581 -6.94 45.69 -10.92
N LEU A 582 -7.22 44.38 -11.09
CA LEU A 582 -6.37 43.50 -11.88
C LEU A 582 -6.28 43.96 -13.34
N PHE A 583 -7.42 44.23 -13.98
CA PHE A 583 -7.45 44.66 -15.37
C PHE A 583 -6.82 46.05 -15.57
N GLN A 584 -7.08 47.00 -14.66
CA GLN A 584 -6.48 48.33 -14.71
C GLN A 584 -4.97 48.28 -14.49
N GLY A 585 -4.50 47.42 -13.57
CA GLY A 585 -3.08 47.18 -13.33
C GLY A 585 -2.36 46.58 -14.54
N ALA A 586 -3.02 45.71 -15.30
CA ALA A 586 -2.47 45.13 -16.53
C ALA A 586 -2.29 46.16 -17.65
N VAL A 587 -3.20 47.13 -17.72
CA VAL A 587 -3.16 48.21 -18.72
C VAL A 587 -2.13 49.29 -18.35
N GLY A 588 -2.01 49.61 -17.07
CA GLY A 588 -1.08 50.64 -16.57
C GLY A 588 -1.65 52.07 -16.62
N TYR A 589 -1.14 52.94 -15.75
CA TYR A 589 -1.71 54.26 -15.45
C TYR A 589 -1.80 55.21 -16.66
N GLU A 590 -0.76 55.27 -17.49
CA GLU A 590 -0.72 56.18 -18.64
C GLU A 590 -1.80 55.81 -19.68
N ARG A 591 -1.90 54.52 -20.01
CA ARG A 591 -2.85 53.99 -20.99
C ARG A 591 -4.30 54.04 -20.51
N LEU A 592 -4.56 54.04 -19.19
CA LEU A 592 -5.91 54.25 -18.65
C LEU A 592 -6.50 55.60 -19.06
N ARG A 593 -5.67 56.66 -19.13
CA ARG A 593 -6.13 57.98 -19.58
C ARG A 593 -6.50 57.96 -21.07
N ASP A 594 -5.74 57.25 -21.88
CA ASP A 594 -6.06 57.06 -23.30
C ASP A 594 -7.35 56.27 -23.49
N ILE A 595 -7.60 55.23 -22.69
CA ILE A 595 -8.86 54.47 -22.75
C ILE A 595 -10.05 55.37 -22.38
N GLU A 596 -9.94 56.18 -21.33
CA GLU A 596 -11.02 57.09 -20.94
C GLU A 596 -11.30 58.17 -21.99
N ARG A 597 -10.26 58.62 -22.72
CA ARG A 597 -10.40 59.60 -23.81
C ARG A 597 -10.93 58.98 -25.11
N LEU A 598 -10.38 57.84 -25.52
CA LEU A 598 -10.62 57.20 -26.82
C LEU A 598 -11.86 56.29 -26.82
N ALA A 599 -12.14 55.64 -25.70
CA ALA A 599 -13.28 54.75 -25.50
C ALA A 599 -13.98 55.06 -24.17
N PRO A 600 -14.61 56.24 -24.01
CA PRO A 600 -15.17 56.69 -22.74
C PRO A 600 -16.26 55.75 -22.21
N GLY A 601 -16.40 55.64 -20.89
CA GLY A 601 -17.44 54.82 -20.27
C GLY A 601 -18.86 55.37 -20.45
N SER A 602 -19.00 56.68 -20.64
CA SER A 602 -20.25 57.39 -20.85
C SER A 602 -20.06 58.63 -21.74
N ILE A 603 -21.13 59.08 -22.37
CA ILE A 603 -21.19 60.36 -23.10
C ILE A 603 -22.21 61.27 -22.41
N THR A 604 -21.85 62.55 -22.28
CA THR A 604 -22.77 63.59 -21.80
C THR A 604 -23.63 64.08 -22.97
N LEU A 605 -24.95 63.88 -22.89
CA LEU A 605 -25.92 64.40 -23.86
C LEU A 605 -26.23 65.89 -23.60
N PRO A 606 -26.82 66.65 -24.56
CA PRO A 606 -27.02 68.11 -24.45
C PRO A 606 -27.75 68.58 -23.19
N LYS A 607 -28.61 67.75 -22.62
CA LYS A 607 -29.34 68.03 -21.36
C LYS A 607 -28.50 67.77 -20.09
N GLY A 608 -27.19 67.59 -20.21
CA GLY A 608 -26.26 67.34 -19.11
C GLY A 608 -26.31 65.91 -18.54
N ARG A 609 -27.16 65.03 -19.08
CA ARG A 609 -27.26 63.63 -18.63
C ARG A 609 -26.09 62.82 -19.18
N GLN A 610 -25.38 62.11 -18.31
CA GLN A 610 -24.43 61.08 -18.74
C GLN A 610 -25.16 59.78 -19.05
N VAL A 611 -24.87 59.22 -20.23
CA VAL A 611 -25.44 57.95 -20.69
C VAL A 611 -24.28 56.98 -20.93
N PRO A 612 -24.33 55.76 -20.34
CA PRO A 612 -23.26 54.79 -20.50
C PRO A 612 -23.20 54.28 -21.94
N LEU A 613 -21.97 54.07 -22.42
CA LEU A 613 -21.71 53.37 -23.68
C LEU A 613 -21.60 51.87 -23.43
N GLN A 614 -22.21 51.09 -24.30
CA GLN A 614 -22.08 49.63 -24.31
C GLN A 614 -21.09 49.24 -25.40
N TYR A 615 -20.06 48.48 -25.01
CA TYR A 615 -19.03 48.00 -25.90
C TYR A 615 -19.17 46.48 -26.05
N GLU A 616 -19.09 45.99 -27.27
CA GLU A 616 -19.10 44.56 -27.58
C GLU A 616 -18.08 44.31 -28.69
N LEU A 617 -17.32 43.23 -28.58
CA LEU A 617 -16.24 42.91 -29.52
C LEU A 617 -16.81 42.73 -30.95
N GLY A 618 -16.19 43.39 -31.93
CA GLY A 618 -16.62 43.32 -33.33
C GLY A 618 -17.89 44.09 -33.69
N LYS A 619 -18.52 44.79 -32.74
CA LYS A 619 -19.69 45.65 -32.98
C LYS A 619 -19.37 47.12 -32.73
N PRO A 620 -20.11 48.05 -33.37
CA PRO A 620 -20.00 49.46 -33.02
C PRO A 620 -20.47 49.70 -31.58
N PRO A 621 -19.86 50.66 -30.85
CA PRO A 621 -20.27 51.01 -29.50
C PRO A 621 -21.69 51.56 -29.52
N ILE A 622 -22.53 51.15 -28.56
CA ILE A 622 -23.95 51.47 -28.54
C ILE A 622 -24.24 52.50 -27.46
N LEU A 623 -24.96 53.56 -27.83
CA LEU A 623 -25.52 54.54 -26.91
C LEU A 623 -27.04 54.42 -26.91
N ALA A 624 -27.58 53.83 -25.84
CA ALA A 624 -29.01 53.61 -25.69
C ALA A 624 -29.62 54.66 -24.74
N ALA A 625 -30.45 55.55 -25.30
CA ALA A 625 -31.11 56.60 -24.53
C ALA A 625 -32.46 56.97 -25.16
N ARG A 626 -33.29 57.68 -24.40
CA ARG A 626 -34.60 58.11 -24.92
C ARG A 626 -34.39 59.14 -26.02
N ILE A 627 -35.20 59.12 -27.08
CA ILE A 627 -35.14 60.09 -28.18
C ILE A 627 -35.09 61.53 -27.67
N GLN A 628 -35.83 61.82 -26.60
CA GLN A 628 -35.92 63.14 -25.97
C GLN A 628 -34.61 63.65 -25.36
N GLU A 629 -33.68 62.73 -25.06
CA GLU A 629 -32.38 63.03 -24.48
C GLU A 629 -31.35 63.42 -25.56
N PHE A 630 -31.62 63.08 -26.82
CA PHE A 630 -30.82 63.46 -27.98
C PHE A 630 -31.21 64.82 -28.60
N PHE A 631 -32.28 65.47 -28.11
CA PHE A 631 -32.67 66.78 -28.64
C PHE A 631 -31.59 67.83 -28.41
N GLY A 632 -31.32 68.66 -29.42
CA GLY A 632 -30.22 69.61 -29.46
C GLY A 632 -28.90 69.04 -29.98
N LEU A 633 -28.88 67.75 -30.39
CA LEU A 633 -27.71 67.09 -30.95
C LEU A 633 -27.88 66.92 -32.47
N GLN A 634 -27.07 67.65 -33.24
CA GLN A 634 -27.17 67.66 -34.70
C GLN A 634 -26.48 66.46 -35.36
N GLU A 635 -25.32 66.07 -34.84
CA GLU A 635 -24.48 65.00 -35.41
C GLU A 635 -24.36 63.80 -34.47
N THR A 636 -24.15 62.61 -35.05
CA THR A 636 -23.86 61.40 -34.27
C THR A 636 -22.53 61.58 -33.50
N PRO A 637 -22.49 61.34 -32.18
CA PRO A 637 -21.23 61.33 -31.43
C PRO A 637 -20.22 60.36 -32.05
N ARG A 638 -18.97 60.80 -32.11
CA ARG A 638 -17.84 59.98 -32.56
C ARG A 638 -16.85 59.80 -31.40
N ILE A 639 -16.30 58.60 -31.29
CA ILE A 639 -15.23 58.26 -30.33
C ILE A 639 -13.97 57.83 -31.09
N ALA A 640 -12.92 57.41 -30.36
CA ALA A 640 -11.62 57.06 -30.93
C ALA A 640 -11.03 58.19 -31.77
N ASP A 641 -10.97 59.41 -31.20
CA ASP A 641 -10.54 60.65 -31.88
C ASP A 641 -11.29 60.93 -33.20
N GLY A 642 -12.61 60.73 -33.20
CA GLY A 642 -13.48 61.05 -34.33
C GLY A 642 -13.56 59.97 -35.41
N ARG A 643 -12.83 58.85 -35.25
CA ARG A 643 -12.74 57.80 -36.27
C ARG A 643 -13.99 56.90 -36.32
N ILE A 644 -14.66 56.70 -35.18
CA ILE A 644 -15.74 55.71 -35.06
C ILE A 644 -17.03 56.40 -34.60
N THR A 645 -18.09 56.25 -35.39
CA THR A 645 -19.44 56.68 -35.05
C THR A 645 -20.10 55.71 -34.06
N VAL A 646 -20.73 56.27 -33.03
CA VAL A 646 -21.51 55.49 -32.06
C VAL A 646 -22.86 55.09 -32.65
N LEU A 647 -23.27 53.83 -32.45
CA LEU A 647 -24.59 53.35 -32.86
C LEU A 647 -25.64 53.81 -31.84
N LEU A 648 -26.62 54.58 -32.29
CA LEU A 648 -27.66 55.13 -31.43
C LEU A 648 -28.86 54.19 -31.38
N HIS A 649 -29.18 53.72 -30.18
CA HIS A 649 -30.45 53.04 -29.89
C HIS A 649 -31.42 54.06 -29.34
N LEU A 650 -32.28 54.57 -30.23
CA LEU A 650 -33.24 55.62 -29.93
C LEU A 650 -34.49 55.03 -29.30
N LEU A 651 -34.63 55.21 -27.99
CA LEU A 651 -35.69 54.59 -27.19
C LEU A 651 -36.92 55.52 -27.04
N GLY A 652 -38.10 54.92 -26.97
CA GLY A 652 -39.33 55.61 -26.59
C GLY A 652 -39.36 55.93 -25.08
N PRO A 653 -40.38 56.67 -24.59
CA PRO A 653 -40.53 56.95 -23.15
C PRO A 653 -40.62 55.70 -22.27
N ASN A 654 -41.04 54.57 -22.84
CA ASN A 654 -41.12 53.26 -22.22
C ASN A 654 -39.83 52.43 -22.33
N PHE A 655 -38.72 53.03 -22.75
CA PHE A 655 -37.42 52.36 -22.95
C PHE A 655 -37.42 51.25 -24.02
N ARG A 656 -38.43 51.19 -24.90
CA ARG A 656 -38.41 50.27 -26.05
C ARG A 656 -37.73 50.93 -27.25
N PRO A 657 -36.87 50.19 -27.98
CA PRO A 657 -36.22 50.72 -29.18
C PRO A 657 -37.25 51.10 -30.23
N GLN A 658 -37.14 52.33 -30.76
CA GLN A 658 -37.98 52.85 -31.83
C GLN A 658 -37.21 52.92 -33.14
N GLN A 659 -35.93 53.26 -33.06
CA GLN A 659 -35.02 53.31 -34.20
C GLN A 659 -33.60 52.97 -33.75
N VAL A 660 -32.84 52.32 -34.63
CA VAL A 660 -31.40 52.17 -34.51
C VAL A 660 -30.76 52.93 -35.68
N THR A 661 -29.79 53.81 -35.41
CA THR A 661 -29.12 54.60 -36.46
C THR A 661 -27.65 54.89 -36.11
N SER A 662 -26.79 54.91 -37.13
CA SER A 662 -25.41 55.44 -37.04
C SER A 662 -25.30 56.87 -37.60
N ASP A 663 -26.38 57.39 -38.20
CA ASP A 663 -26.48 58.74 -38.77
C ASP A 663 -27.69 59.47 -38.18
N LEU A 664 -27.41 60.28 -37.16
CA LEU A 664 -28.42 61.05 -36.44
C LEU A 664 -28.97 62.21 -37.29
N ALA A 665 -28.14 62.82 -38.14
CA ALA A 665 -28.56 63.92 -38.99
C ALA A 665 -29.58 63.44 -40.03
N SER A 666 -29.32 62.31 -40.68
CA SER A 666 -30.28 61.68 -41.60
C SER A 666 -31.55 61.23 -40.87
N PHE A 667 -31.42 60.71 -39.63
CA PHE A 667 -32.58 60.36 -38.82
C PHE A 667 -33.50 61.56 -38.56
N TRP A 668 -32.96 62.71 -38.13
CA TRP A 668 -33.76 63.90 -37.85
C TRP A 668 -34.49 64.42 -39.09
N GLN A 669 -33.82 64.43 -40.24
CA GLN A 669 -34.39 64.95 -41.49
C GLN A 669 -35.43 64.01 -42.10
N ASN A 670 -35.13 62.70 -42.15
CA ASN A 670 -35.89 61.76 -43.00
C ASN A 670 -36.82 60.83 -42.21
N THR A 671 -36.39 60.36 -41.03
CA THR A 671 -37.06 59.26 -40.31
C THR A 671 -37.87 59.77 -39.11
N TYR A 672 -37.37 60.76 -38.38
CA TYR A 672 -38.01 61.33 -37.20
C TYR A 672 -39.43 61.88 -37.47
N PRO A 673 -39.74 62.53 -38.61
CA PRO A 673 -41.12 62.99 -38.88
C PRO A 673 -42.15 61.86 -38.86
N GLN A 674 -41.76 60.64 -39.25
CA GLN A 674 -42.64 59.46 -39.23
C GLN A 674 -42.74 58.89 -37.81
N VAL A 675 -41.60 58.70 -37.13
CA VAL A 675 -41.53 58.19 -35.76
C VAL A 675 -42.24 59.14 -34.78
N ARG A 676 -42.13 60.45 -34.98
CA ARG A 676 -42.82 61.51 -34.23
C ARG A 676 -44.34 61.36 -34.28
N LYS A 677 -44.93 61.04 -35.44
CA LYS A 677 -46.40 60.86 -35.57
C LYS A 677 -46.88 59.70 -34.71
N GLU A 678 -46.16 58.59 -34.71
CA GLU A 678 -46.48 57.41 -33.91
C GLU A 678 -46.29 57.67 -32.40
N LEU A 679 -45.17 58.28 -32.03
CA LEU A 679 -44.85 58.59 -30.63
C LEU A 679 -45.76 59.65 -30.03
N ARG A 680 -46.17 60.67 -30.81
CA ARG A 680 -47.15 61.68 -30.36
C ARG A 680 -48.52 61.06 -30.10
N ARG A 681 -48.92 60.05 -30.89
CA ARG A 681 -50.18 59.31 -30.69
C ARG A 681 -50.12 58.43 -29.44
N ARG A 682 -49.02 57.70 -29.23
CA ARG A 682 -48.86 56.80 -28.07
C ARG A 682 -48.52 57.52 -26.76
N TYR A 683 -47.80 58.63 -26.84
CA TYR A 683 -47.28 59.39 -25.69
C TYR A 683 -47.57 60.90 -25.83
N PRO A 684 -48.86 61.30 -25.77
CA PRO A 684 -49.28 62.68 -26.03
C PRO A 684 -48.81 63.69 -24.96
N LYS A 685 -48.47 63.20 -23.75
CA LYS A 685 -47.99 64.03 -22.63
C LYS A 685 -46.52 64.46 -22.75
N HIS A 686 -45.77 63.92 -23.71
CA HIS A 686 -44.36 64.27 -23.92
C HIS A 686 -44.20 65.29 -25.06
N ALA A 687 -43.20 66.16 -24.93
CA ALA A 687 -42.86 67.13 -25.96
C ALA A 687 -42.10 66.46 -27.12
N TRP A 688 -42.65 66.59 -28.34
CA TRP A 688 -42.08 66.09 -29.59
C TRP A 688 -41.91 67.25 -30.58
N PRO A 689 -40.80 68.02 -30.50
CA PRO A 689 -40.58 69.21 -31.34
C PRO A 689 -40.52 68.85 -32.83
N GLU A 690 -40.79 69.83 -33.68
CA GLU A 690 -40.66 69.68 -35.15
C GLU A 690 -39.22 69.78 -35.63
N LYS A 691 -38.41 70.56 -34.91
CA LYS A 691 -36.96 70.66 -35.06
C LYS A 691 -36.31 70.10 -33.79
N PRO A 692 -36.04 68.79 -33.74
CA PRO A 692 -35.42 68.13 -32.58
C PRO A 692 -33.92 68.37 -32.46
N GLU A 693 -33.22 68.64 -33.57
CA GLU A 693 -31.82 69.06 -33.63
C GLU A 693 -31.60 70.49 -33.10
#